data_AF-A0A7Y2IEW5-F1
#
_entry.id   AF-A0A7Y2IEW5-F1
#
_cell.length_a   1.000
_cell.length_b   1.000
_cell.length_c   1.000
_cell.angle_alpha   90.00
_cell.angle_beta   90.00
_cell.angle_gamma   90.00
#
_symmetry.space_group_name_H-M   'P 1'
#
loop_
_entity.id
_entity.type
_entity.pdbx_description
1 polymer ?
#
loop_
_entity_poly.entity_id
_entity_poly.type
_entity_poly.pdbx_seq_one_letter_code
_entity_poly.pdbx_strand_id
1 'polypeptide(L)'
;MKKLVALLALVTITAAVVAVPVGAASDNDDEPSIWVTDDFTKQTYNLNLAGSLNFKFPTPNTAVSSIDVDHVNGTLWGANDRSNKIVNYTFEVVAGEYKAVVLAEIFLDGIGSIGSEGVAVTLSDGDDTLWVVDDPQAIDPEVPTVYNISRDGTLISSFATSVFDPQALSPQAIAYDPFDQTLWISDNQSEAVYNVTQSGTLISTFATNAGPFVTADNPSGVTNVQGISVESDGILWLTARDTGKIYRVTRSGDAVLASFESTSFDPTSSNPVGVAFDYADGVDLGVAGSFAVLGLPGSTIKFTSDVSGVVGDVGLAAGAKQDFKEGLLTGSFLVAPGSDNRNDHDVVISGGTVDSDLTASVDDALMAAAVAAVMQADQAFGDIKSTKTLFGGPGRNVIDANKIELDDGETLTLAGDPSSTFVINVATKLKLKGGSSIVLRGGVEADDVLFNITGDDDASVEEGSVALGTILAPHAKVKVKGEGSLLIGTVISGEAIALEDSGRVRHPSLALAPGDLGDARAATVLALPGTKIKLAEASSVVVGDIFLGPRSKQEFSAGLITGALLVDPAADNTRVSEAVIQGGTVVTPLSQASADAIDASSLAATLAADQTFGDIKSSATIVGGPGMNVIDVEVVELKDGATLTLSGASSSTFILNVREKYKLKESSSIVLDGGLLAQNVLFNVLGSSETVVEDASVGYGTILAPYSDKLKVTTSESVVFGHVIGGHEIIIEKGASVGG
;
A
#
# COMPACT_ATOMS: atom_id res chain seq x y z
N MET A 1 -33.65 3.41 -77.47
CA MET A 1 -33.51 4.79 -76.92
C MET A 1 -32.57 4.72 -75.72
N LYS A 2 -31.45 5.45 -75.82
CA LYS A 2 -30.49 5.92 -74.78
C LYS A 2 -30.00 4.88 -73.73
N LYS A 3 -28.77 4.34 -73.86
CA LYS A 3 -27.46 4.84 -73.33
C LYS A 3 -27.40 4.77 -71.77
N LEU A 4 -26.37 4.30 -71.06
CA LEU A 4 -24.98 3.88 -71.32
C LEU A 4 -24.35 3.55 -69.92
N VAL A 5 -23.54 2.47 -69.78
CA VAL A 5 -22.33 2.28 -68.89
C VAL A 5 -22.51 2.50 -67.37
N ALA A 6 -22.49 1.44 -66.52
CA ALA A 6 -21.34 0.72 -65.92
C ALA A 6 -20.44 1.55 -64.98
N LEU A 7 -20.35 1.16 -63.70
CA LEU A 7 -19.08 0.74 -63.06
C LEU A 7 -19.32 0.08 -61.69
N LEU A 8 -18.66 -1.06 -61.51
CA LEU A 8 -18.39 -1.75 -60.24
C LEU A 8 -17.71 -0.83 -59.21
N ALA A 9 -18.11 -0.94 -57.96
CA ALA A 9 -17.17 -0.99 -56.84
C ALA A 9 -17.73 -1.95 -55.78
N LEU A 10 -17.11 -3.12 -55.71
CA LEU A 10 -17.20 -4.09 -54.64
C LEU A 10 -16.58 -3.42 -53.39
N VAL A 11 -17.36 -3.15 -52.36
CA VAL A 11 -16.81 -2.93 -51.01
C VAL A 11 -17.41 -4.02 -50.13
N THR A 12 -16.64 -5.09 -49.98
CA THR A 12 -16.72 -5.99 -48.84
C THR A 12 -16.75 -5.16 -47.56
N ILE A 13 -17.86 -5.24 -46.80
CA ILE A 13 -17.85 -4.86 -45.39
C ILE A 13 -17.08 -5.97 -44.69
N THR A 14 -15.75 -5.83 -44.63
CA THR A 14 -14.98 -6.41 -43.54
C THR A 14 -15.52 -5.78 -42.27
N ALA A 15 -15.99 -6.60 -41.34
CA ALA A 15 -16.12 -6.22 -39.95
C ALA A 15 -14.74 -5.79 -39.47
N ALA A 16 -14.45 -4.50 -39.61
CA ALA A 16 -13.46 -3.84 -38.79
C ALA A 16 -14.10 -3.84 -37.40
N VAL A 17 -13.71 -4.83 -36.60
CA VAL A 17 -13.54 -4.62 -35.17
C VAL A 17 -12.68 -3.36 -35.09
N VAL A 18 -13.32 -2.21 -34.92
CA VAL A 18 -12.64 -1.04 -34.42
C VAL A 18 -12.31 -1.44 -33.00
N ALA A 19 -11.08 -1.92 -32.81
CA ALA A 19 -10.44 -1.82 -31.52
C ALA A 19 -10.58 -0.36 -31.14
N VAL A 20 -11.47 -0.09 -30.18
CA VAL A 20 -11.44 1.16 -29.44
C VAL A 20 -10.01 1.26 -28.91
N PRO A 21 -9.29 2.38 -29.08
CA PRO A 21 -8.01 2.53 -28.43
C PRO A 21 -8.26 2.46 -26.93
N VAL A 22 -7.89 1.34 -26.33
CA VAL A 22 -7.56 1.27 -24.91
C VAL A 22 -6.29 2.09 -24.78
N GLY A 23 -6.33 3.14 -23.95
CA GLY A 23 -5.18 4.00 -23.63
C GLY A 23 -4.96 5.16 -24.60
N ALA A 24 -5.40 6.36 -24.21
CA ALA A 24 -4.92 7.61 -24.81
C ALA A 24 -5.03 8.82 -23.87
N ALA A 25 -4.46 8.69 -22.68
CA ALA A 25 -3.72 9.75 -21.99
C ALA A 25 -2.91 9.11 -20.88
N SER A 26 -1.60 9.30 -20.92
CA SER A 26 -0.76 9.24 -19.72
C SER A 26 -0.99 10.55 -19.00
N ASP A 27 -2.00 10.64 -18.16
CA ASP A 27 -1.86 11.51 -17.01
C ASP A 27 -0.96 10.76 -16.00
N ASN A 28 -0.22 11.50 -15.19
CA ASN A 28 0.44 10.88 -14.05
C ASN A 28 -0.63 10.66 -12.98
N ASP A 29 -1.57 9.74 -13.23
CA ASP A 29 -2.75 9.41 -12.40
C ASP A 29 -2.40 8.80 -11.02
N ASP A 30 -1.12 8.83 -10.64
CA ASP A 30 -0.62 8.41 -9.33
C ASP A 30 -0.89 9.46 -8.25
N GLU A 31 -1.22 10.70 -8.63
CA GLU A 31 -1.50 11.80 -7.69
C GLU A 31 -2.93 12.33 -7.89
N PRO A 32 -3.67 12.60 -6.79
CA PRO A 32 -5.00 13.17 -6.90
C PRO A 32 -4.96 14.51 -7.62
N SER A 33 -5.96 14.72 -8.48
CA SER A 33 -6.09 15.94 -9.27
C SER A 33 -7.46 16.58 -9.08
N ILE A 34 -7.60 17.81 -9.55
CA ILE A 34 -8.90 18.46 -9.66
C ILE A 34 -9.13 18.92 -11.09
N TRP A 35 -10.33 18.68 -11.56
CA TRP A 35 -10.86 19.23 -12.78
C TRP A 35 -11.59 20.53 -12.48
N VAL A 36 -11.38 21.56 -13.30
CA VAL A 36 -12.04 22.86 -13.17
C VAL A 36 -12.58 23.30 -14.51
N THR A 37 -13.84 23.70 -14.60
CA THR A 37 -14.37 24.39 -15.79
C THR A 37 -14.41 25.90 -15.57
N ASP A 38 -14.13 26.66 -16.63
CA ASP A 38 -14.22 28.12 -16.62
C ASP A 38 -15.16 28.60 -17.73
N ASP A 39 -16.21 29.32 -17.34
CA ASP A 39 -17.22 29.80 -18.29
C ASP A 39 -16.78 31.03 -19.09
N PHE A 40 -15.66 31.67 -18.74
CA PHE A 40 -15.11 32.80 -19.47
C PHE A 40 -14.19 32.32 -20.60
N THR A 41 -13.26 31.42 -20.30
CA THR A 41 -12.32 30.85 -21.28
C THR A 41 -12.92 29.71 -22.10
N LYS A 42 -14.03 29.12 -21.62
CA LYS A 42 -14.66 27.92 -22.21
C LYS A 42 -13.66 26.76 -22.27
N GLN A 43 -12.87 26.61 -21.22
CA GLN A 43 -11.89 25.54 -21.05
C GLN A 43 -12.22 24.70 -19.82
N THR A 44 -11.81 23.44 -19.91
CA THR A 44 -11.68 22.55 -18.76
C THR A 44 -10.20 22.35 -18.48
N TYR A 45 -9.80 22.49 -17.23
CA TYR A 45 -8.43 22.38 -16.74
C TYR A 45 -8.33 21.15 -15.85
N ASN A 46 -7.25 20.39 -15.97
CA ASN A 46 -6.82 19.42 -14.97
C ASN A 46 -5.64 20.03 -14.20
N LEU A 47 -5.73 20.05 -12.87
CA LEU A 47 -4.77 20.69 -11.96
C LEU A 47 -4.34 19.70 -10.89
N ASN A 48 -3.11 19.80 -10.39
CA ASN A 48 -2.77 19.18 -9.11
C ASN A 48 -3.44 19.93 -7.94
N LEU A 49 -3.43 19.34 -6.74
CA LEU A 49 -4.08 19.93 -5.55
C LEU A 49 -3.46 21.27 -5.10
N ALA A 50 -2.26 21.62 -5.60
CA ALA A 50 -1.63 22.92 -5.36
C ALA A 50 -2.05 24.00 -6.39
N GLY A 51 -2.92 23.67 -7.35
CA GLY A 51 -3.42 24.58 -8.38
C GLY A 51 -2.48 24.79 -9.56
N SER A 52 -1.52 23.88 -9.77
CA SER A 52 -0.65 23.89 -10.95
C SER A 52 -1.31 23.15 -12.11
N LEU A 53 -1.23 23.72 -13.31
CA LEU A 53 -1.82 23.16 -14.52
C LEU A 53 -1.09 21.88 -14.96
N ASN A 54 -1.83 20.77 -15.07
CA ASN A 54 -1.36 19.56 -15.74
C ASN A 54 -1.62 19.69 -17.25
N PHE A 55 -2.89 19.84 -17.64
CA PHE A 55 -3.30 20.13 -19.01
C PHE A 55 -4.67 20.79 -19.07
N LYS A 56 -5.09 21.19 -20.28
CA LYS A 56 -6.43 21.76 -20.53
C LYS A 56 -6.93 21.40 -21.90
N PHE A 57 -8.25 21.49 -22.07
CA PHE A 57 -8.90 21.36 -23.37
C PHE A 57 -10.13 22.26 -23.48
N PRO A 58 -10.53 22.63 -24.71
CA PRO A 58 -11.77 23.35 -24.93
C PRO A 58 -12.96 22.54 -24.44
N THR A 59 -13.82 23.16 -23.63
CA THR A 59 -15.05 22.52 -23.19
C THR A 59 -15.94 22.26 -24.42
N PRO A 60 -16.45 21.03 -24.64
CA PRO A 60 -17.19 20.65 -25.86
C PRO A 60 -18.42 21.51 -26.16
N ASN A 61 -18.97 22.15 -25.13
CA ASN A 61 -20.06 23.09 -25.23
C ASN A 61 -19.68 24.42 -24.58
N THR A 62 -20.39 25.48 -24.95
CA THR A 62 -20.04 26.83 -24.52
C THR A 62 -20.49 27.17 -23.09
N ALA A 63 -20.98 26.23 -22.27
CA ALA A 63 -21.58 26.57 -20.99
C ALA A 63 -21.68 25.40 -19.98
N VAL A 64 -20.63 24.59 -19.76
CA VAL A 64 -20.66 23.61 -18.66
C VAL A 64 -20.58 24.35 -17.33
N SER A 65 -21.65 24.31 -16.52
CA SER A 65 -21.70 24.95 -15.19
C SER A 65 -21.13 24.07 -14.09
N SER A 66 -21.34 22.76 -14.17
CA SER A 66 -20.82 21.77 -13.22
C SER A 66 -20.26 20.55 -13.93
N ILE A 67 -19.27 19.91 -13.29
CA ILE A 67 -18.67 18.67 -13.73
C ILE A 67 -18.56 17.70 -12.56
N ASP A 68 -18.52 16.41 -12.85
CA ASP A 68 -18.14 15.36 -11.91
C ASP A 68 -17.38 14.24 -12.63
N VAL A 69 -16.53 13.53 -11.89
CA VAL A 69 -15.75 12.39 -12.42
C VAL A 69 -16.48 11.10 -12.10
N ASP A 70 -16.66 10.26 -13.12
CA ASP A 70 -17.10 8.89 -12.96
C ASP A 70 -15.91 7.99 -12.66
N HIS A 71 -15.59 7.85 -11.38
CA HIS A 71 -14.39 7.14 -10.92
C HIS A 71 -14.39 5.63 -11.28
N VAL A 72 -15.53 5.08 -11.73
CA VAL A 72 -15.58 3.71 -12.24
C VAL A 72 -14.86 3.59 -13.58
N ASN A 73 -14.98 4.58 -14.46
CA ASN A 73 -14.49 4.51 -15.85
C ASN A 73 -13.67 5.73 -16.32
N GLY A 74 -13.41 6.70 -15.44
CA GLY A 74 -12.63 7.91 -15.71
C GLY A 74 -13.30 8.90 -16.67
N THR A 75 -14.61 8.75 -16.94
CA THR A 75 -15.33 9.71 -17.78
C THR A 75 -15.78 10.93 -16.97
N LEU A 76 -15.97 12.05 -17.66
CA LEU A 76 -16.44 13.28 -17.05
C LEU A 76 -17.90 13.50 -17.42
N TRP A 77 -18.73 13.69 -16.41
CA TRP A 77 -20.12 14.11 -16.57
C TRP A 77 -20.21 15.62 -16.37
N GLY A 78 -20.96 16.30 -17.22
CA GLY A 78 -21.16 17.74 -17.13
C GLY A 78 -22.62 18.13 -17.30
N ALA A 79 -23.05 19.11 -16.51
CA ALA A 79 -24.32 19.81 -16.71
C ALA A 79 -24.06 21.10 -17.49
N ASN A 80 -24.92 21.40 -18.47
CA ASN A 80 -24.80 22.67 -19.17
C ASN A 80 -25.76 23.70 -18.57
N ASP A 81 -25.20 24.85 -18.21
CA ASP A 81 -25.86 26.05 -17.68
C ASP A 81 -27.14 26.34 -18.44
N ARG A 82 -28.24 26.44 -17.69
CA ARG A 82 -29.60 26.74 -18.18
C ARG A 82 -30.03 25.88 -19.36
N SER A 83 -29.60 24.63 -19.37
CA SER A 83 -30.07 23.64 -20.33
C SER A 83 -30.86 22.55 -19.63
N ASN A 84 -31.47 21.67 -20.40
CA ASN A 84 -32.08 20.44 -19.92
C ASN A 84 -31.15 19.24 -20.21
N LYS A 85 -29.84 19.46 -20.26
CA LYS A 85 -28.91 18.52 -20.89
C LYS A 85 -27.70 18.21 -20.00
N ILE A 86 -27.51 16.91 -19.79
CA ILE A 86 -26.31 16.34 -19.18
C ILE A 86 -25.48 15.65 -20.28
N VAL A 87 -24.16 15.76 -20.19
CA VAL A 87 -23.22 15.22 -21.18
C VAL A 87 -22.20 14.34 -20.47
N ASN A 88 -22.00 13.13 -20.97
CA ASN A 88 -20.83 12.31 -20.64
C ASN A 88 -19.79 12.49 -21.74
N TYR A 89 -18.56 12.81 -21.37
CA TYR A 89 -17.43 12.88 -22.27
C TYR A 89 -16.20 12.15 -21.72
N THR A 90 -15.41 11.62 -22.65
CA THR A 90 -14.03 11.17 -22.42
C THR A 90 -13.07 12.14 -23.10
N PHE A 91 -11.77 11.88 -23.06
CA PHE A 91 -10.77 12.68 -23.75
C PHE A 91 -9.82 11.83 -24.56
N GLU A 92 -9.32 12.41 -25.64
CA GLU A 92 -8.30 11.81 -26.50
C GLU A 92 -7.16 12.80 -26.73
N VAL A 93 -5.95 12.27 -26.91
CA VAL A 93 -4.79 13.07 -27.33
C VAL A 93 -4.61 12.95 -28.84
N VAL A 94 -4.89 14.04 -29.56
CA VAL A 94 -4.71 14.11 -31.02
C VAL A 94 -3.60 15.10 -31.34
N ALA A 95 -2.48 14.58 -31.85
CA ALA A 95 -1.30 15.38 -32.19
C ALA A 95 -0.72 16.19 -31.00
N GLY A 96 -0.81 15.63 -29.79
CA GLY A 96 -0.30 16.26 -28.57
C GLY A 96 -1.25 17.29 -27.94
N GLU A 97 -2.47 17.43 -28.47
CA GLU A 97 -3.52 18.26 -27.89
C GLU A 97 -4.63 17.38 -27.31
N TYR A 98 -5.04 17.68 -26.07
CA TYR A 98 -6.17 17.05 -25.42
C TYR A 98 -7.48 17.56 -26.03
N LYS A 99 -8.41 16.64 -26.29
CA LYS A 99 -9.74 16.94 -26.85
C LYS A 99 -10.79 16.11 -26.16
N ALA A 100 -11.87 16.75 -25.72
CA ALA A 100 -13.01 16.04 -25.20
C ALA A 100 -13.87 15.44 -26.33
N VAL A 101 -14.31 14.21 -26.11
CA VAL A 101 -15.13 13.40 -27.01
C VAL A 101 -16.42 13.06 -26.28
N VAL A 102 -17.56 13.49 -26.84
CA VAL A 102 -18.88 13.20 -26.27
C VAL A 102 -19.19 11.71 -26.44
N LEU A 103 -19.41 11.03 -25.32
CA LEU A 103 -19.84 9.63 -25.28
C LEU A 103 -21.36 9.49 -25.27
N ALA A 104 -22.04 10.33 -24.48
CA ALA A 104 -23.49 10.32 -24.36
C ALA A 104 -24.06 11.71 -24.05
N GLU A 105 -25.32 11.90 -24.42
CA GLU A 105 -26.10 13.10 -24.10
C GLU A 105 -27.46 12.68 -23.57
N ILE A 106 -27.84 13.21 -22.42
CA ILE A 106 -29.13 12.95 -21.78
C ILE A 106 -29.94 14.24 -21.81
N PHE A 107 -31.16 14.16 -22.32
CA PHE A 107 -32.12 15.27 -22.32
C PHE A 107 -33.18 15.04 -21.23
N LEU A 108 -33.35 16.02 -20.36
CA LEU A 108 -34.20 15.96 -19.16
C LEU A 108 -35.61 16.56 -19.37
N ASP A 109 -36.00 16.79 -20.62
CA ASP A 109 -37.36 17.25 -21.00
C ASP A 109 -38.47 16.38 -20.41
N GLY A 110 -38.20 15.08 -20.26
CA GLY A 110 -39.18 14.10 -19.76
C GLY A 110 -39.47 14.21 -18.27
N ILE A 111 -38.64 14.91 -17.51
CA ILE A 111 -38.74 15.01 -16.04
C ILE A 111 -39.02 16.44 -15.56
N GLY A 112 -39.16 17.39 -16.48
CA GLY A 112 -39.50 18.79 -16.19
C GLY A 112 -38.30 19.69 -15.88
N SER A 113 -37.06 19.21 -16.03
CA SER A 113 -35.87 20.05 -15.88
C SER A 113 -35.73 20.96 -17.10
N ILE A 114 -35.52 22.25 -16.82
CA ILE A 114 -35.32 23.30 -17.85
C ILE A 114 -34.08 24.15 -17.58
N GLY A 115 -33.37 23.91 -16.49
CA GLY A 115 -32.16 24.63 -16.10
C GLY A 115 -31.23 23.79 -15.21
N SER A 116 -30.80 22.62 -15.69
CA SER A 116 -29.80 21.80 -15.02
C SER A 116 -28.51 22.59 -14.83
N GLU A 117 -28.05 22.71 -13.58
CA GLU A 117 -26.82 23.42 -13.22
C GLU A 117 -25.75 22.48 -12.67
N GLY A 118 -26.13 21.52 -11.83
CA GLY A 118 -25.20 20.58 -11.21
C GLY A 118 -25.44 19.14 -11.63
N VAL A 119 -24.36 18.35 -11.65
CA VAL A 119 -24.41 16.90 -11.81
C VAL A 119 -23.43 16.25 -10.84
N ALA A 120 -23.81 15.11 -10.26
CA ALA A 120 -22.93 14.21 -9.53
C ALA A 120 -23.22 12.75 -9.89
N VAL A 121 -22.18 11.92 -9.91
CA VAL A 121 -22.21 10.49 -10.22
C VAL A 121 -22.13 9.69 -8.92
N THR A 122 -22.96 8.67 -8.77
CA THR A 122 -22.87 7.73 -7.64
C THR A 122 -21.77 6.67 -7.87
N LEU A 123 -21.04 6.29 -6.81
CA LEU A 123 -19.87 5.39 -6.92
C LEU A 123 -20.16 3.89 -6.81
N SER A 124 -21.41 3.46 -6.57
CA SER A 124 -21.72 2.06 -6.26
C SER A 124 -22.48 1.34 -7.37
N ASP A 125 -22.04 0.12 -7.71
CA ASP A 125 -22.59 -0.81 -8.73
C ASP A 125 -24.07 -1.25 -8.55
N GLY A 126 -24.80 -0.68 -7.60
CA GLY A 126 -26.25 -0.93 -7.40
C GLY A 126 -27.15 0.23 -7.82
N ASP A 127 -26.64 1.45 -7.78
CA ASP A 127 -27.37 2.69 -8.00
C ASP A 127 -26.68 3.43 -9.14
N ASP A 128 -26.75 2.88 -10.36
CA ASP A 128 -26.21 3.48 -11.60
C ASP A 128 -26.96 4.77 -11.98
N THR A 129 -26.73 5.82 -11.19
CA THR A 129 -27.55 7.03 -11.14
C THR A 129 -26.73 8.30 -11.20
N LEU A 130 -27.40 9.38 -11.57
CA LEU A 130 -26.89 10.73 -11.55
C LEU A 130 -27.79 11.55 -10.64
N TRP A 131 -27.17 12.35 -9.79
CA TRP A 131 -27.84 13.42 -9.08
C TRP A 131 -27.71 14.69 -9.90
N VAL A 132 -28.83 15.35 -10.19
CA VAL A 132 -28.86 16.58 -10.98
C VAL A 132 -29.56 17.64 -10.18
N VAL A 133 -28.99 18.84 -10.09
CA VAL A 133 -29.70 19.99 -9.54
C VAL A 133 -30.13 20.95 -10.63
N ASP A 134 -31.36 21.43 -10.52
CA ASP A 134 -32.06 22.23 -11.52
C ASP A 134 -32.45 23.58 -10.91
N ASP A 135 -31.97 24.64 -11.55
CA ASP A 135 -32.29 26.04 -11.27
C ASP A 135 -33.06 26.64 -12.48
N PRO A 136 -34.40 26.56 -12.47
CA PRO A 136 -35.23 26.94 -13.62
C PRO A 136 -35.34 28.45 -13.90
N GLN A 137 -34.47 29.30 -13.33
CA GLN A 137 -34.46 30.79 -13.38
C GLN A 137 -35.50 31.42 -14.33
N ALA A 138 -36.52 32.05 -13.74
CA ALA A 138 -37.45 33.01 -14.34
C ALA A 138 -38.65 32.52 -15.19
N ILE A 139 -39.22 31.35 -14.90
CA ILE A 139 -40.63 31.05 -15.23
C ILE A 139 -41.41 30.63 -13.97
N ASP A 140 -42.14 31.59 -13.40
CA ASP A 140 -43.13 31.38 -12.33
C ASP A 140 -44.10 30.23 -12.71
N PRO A 141 -44.26 29.13 -11.92
CA PRO A 141 -43.85 28.91 -10.53
C PRO A 141 -42.94 27.66 -10.33
N GLU A 142 -41.90 27.43 -11.14
CA GLU A 142 -41.07 26.23 -10.96
C GLU A 142 -40.11 26.33 -9.76
N VAL A 143 -40.03 25.25 -8.99
CA VAL A 143 -39.30 25.16 -7.72
C VAL A 143 -37.95 24.50 -8.00
N PRO A 144 -36.82 25.09 -7.58
CA PRO A 144 -35.52 24.46 -7.75
C PRO A 144 -35.50 23.08 -7.10
N THR A 145 -35.02 22.09 -7.86
CA THR A 145 -35.24 20.68 -7.57
C THR A 145 -33.97 19.89 -7.79
N VAL A 146 -33.72 18.93 -6.91
CA VAL A 146 -32.72 17.89 -7.10
C VAL A 146 -33.43 16.65 -7.63
N TYR A 147 -32.91 16.09 -8.72
CA TYR A 147 -33.37 14.86 -9.34
C TYR A 147 -32.33 13.77 -9.13
N ASN A 148 -32.78 12.56 -8.79
CA ASN A 148 -32.04 11.33 -8.98
C ASN A 148 -32.57 10.69 -10.27
N ILE A 149 -31.68 10.43 -11.21
CA ILE A 149 -32.00 9.81 -12.49
C ILE A 149 -31.08 8.61 -12.74
N SER A 150 -31.52 7.62 -13.49
CA SER A 150 -30.59 6.64 -14.07
C SER A 150 -29.76 7.30 -15.19
N ARG A 151 -28.64 6.68 -15.58
CA ARG A 151 -27.77 7.16 -16.68
C ARG A 151 -28.43 7.21 -18.07
N ASP A 152 -29.65 6.69 -18.22
CA ASP A 152 -30.47 6.87 -19.43
C ASP A 152 -31.45 8.06 -19.35
N GLY A 153 -31.47 8.78 -18.22
CA GLY A 153 -32.33 9.93 -17.96
C GLY A 153 -33.68 9.61 -17.30
N THR A 154 -33.94 8.35 -16.92
CA THR A 154 -35.19 7.98 -16.24
C THR A 154 -35.21 8.50 -14.80
N LEU A 155 -36.28 9.21 -14.43
CA LEU A 155 -36.47 9.70 -13.06
C LEU A 155 -36.62 8.55 -12.06
N ILE A 156 -35.83 8.60 -10.98
CA ILE A 156 -35.90 7.68 -9.84
C ILE A 156 -36.57 8.37 -8.65
N SER A 157 -36.07 9.55 -8.27
CA SER A 157 -36.63 10.33 -7.17
C SER A 157 -36.31 11.82 -7.34
N SER A 158 -36.98 12.68 -6.55
CA SER A 158 -36.66 14.10 -6.51
C SER A 158 -37.09 14.77 -5.22
N PHE A 159 -36.47 15.90 -4.89
CA PHE A 159 -36.85 16.77 -3.78
C PHE A 159 -36.51 18.24 -4.09
N ALA A 160 -37.30 19.16 -3.54
CA ALA A 160 -37.08 20.60 -3.71
C ALA A 160 -36.00 21.12 -2.76
N THR A 161 -35.15 22.06 -3.20
CA THR A 161 -34.11 22.66 -2.33
C THR A 161 -34.68 23.55 -1.24
N SER A 162 -35.84 24.14 -1.47
CA SER A 162 -36.57 24.98 -0.50
C SER A 162 -36.94 24.27 0.81
N VAL A 163 -36.83 22.93 0.87
CA VAL A 163 -37.04 22.17 2.11
C VAL A 163 -35.85 22.28 3.08
N PHE A 164 -34.66 22.65 2.60
CA PHE A 164 -33.48 22.88 3.44
C PHE A 164 -33.52 24.29 4.02
N ASP A 165 -33.77 25.27 3.14
CA ASP A 165 -33.80 26.70 3.42
C ASP A 165 -34.73 27.38 2.41
N PRO A 166 -35.72 28.18 2.84
CA PRO A 166 -36.56 28.97 1.93
C PRO A 166 -35.79 29.95 1.02
N GLN A 167 -34.50 30.22 1.28
CA GLN A 167 -33.62 31.03 0.44
C GLN A 167 -32.72 30.21 -0.51
N ALA A 168 -32.71 28.88 -0.40
CA ALA A 168 -32.00 27.99 -1.34
C ALA A 168 -32.76 27.91 -2.67
N LEU A 169 -32.70 29.00 -3.43
CA LEU A 169 -33.52 29.25 -4.62
C LEU A 169 -32.70 29.30 -5.91
N SER A 170 -31.38 29.14 -5.82
CA SER A 170 -30.46 29.22 -6.95
C SER A 170 -29.31 28.22 -6.74
N PRO A 171 -29.62 26.91 -6.66
CA PRO A 171 -28.60 25.89 -6.52
C PRO A 171 -27.71 25.84 -7.77
N GLN A 172 -26.41 25.65 -7.60
CA GLN A 172 -25.45 25.73 -8.72
C GLN A 172 -24.77 24.38 -8.99
N ALA A 173 -24.34 23.67 -7.95
CA ALA A 173 -23.70 22.38 -8.11
C ALA A 173 -24.14 21.40 -7.03
N ILE A 174 -23.90 20.12 -7.31
CA ILE A 174 -24.16 19.02 -6.41
C ILE A 174 -22.96 18.08 -6.46
N ALA A 175 -22.59 17.51 -5.32
CA ALA A 175 -21.58 16.46 -5.22
C ALA A 175 -22.15 15.29 -4.42
N TYR A 176 -21.89 14.09 -4.89
CA TYR A 176 -22.13 12.87 -4.13
C TYR A 176 -20.96 12.65 -3.19
N ASP A 177 -21.27 12.41 -1.92
CA ASP A 177 -20.25 12.16 -0.93
C ASP A 177 -20.02 10.66 -0.75
N PRO A 178 -18.88 10.13 -1.18
CA PRO A 178 -18.64 8.70 -1.03
C PRO A 178 -18.27 8.30 0.41
N PHE A 179 -17.89 9.25 1.27
CA PHE A 179 -17.56 9.00 2.67
C PHE A 179 -18.78 8.58 3.49
N ASP A 180 -19.92 9.26 3.33
CA ASP A 180 -21.13 9.00 4.11
C ASP A 180 -22.42 8.88 3.29
N GLN A 181 -22.29 8.79 1.96
CA GLN A 181 -23.37 8.62 1.00
C GLN A 181 -24.40 9.77 1.03
N THR A 182 -23.99 10.95 1.51
CA THR A 182 -24.80 12.17 1.50
C THR A 182 -24.60 12.99 0.22
N LEU A 183 -25.33 14.10 0.10
CA LEU A 183 -25.24 15.02 -1.02
C LEU A 183 -24.84 16.41 -0.51
N TRP A 184 -23.87 17.01 -1.17
CA TRP A 184 -23.47 18.39 -0.93
C TRP A 184 -23.96 19.29 -2.05
N ILE A 185 -24.61 20.40 -1.70
CA ILE A 185 -25.21 21.32 -2.66
C ILE A 185 -24.72 22.74 -2.37
N SER A 186 -24.22 23.42 -3.39
CA SER A 186 -23.92 24.85 -3.35
C SER A 186 -25.10 25.67 -3.86
N ASP A 187 -25.37 26.81 -3.23
CA ASP A 187 -26.42 27.74 -3.66
C ASP A 187 -25.92 29.18 -3.58
N ASN A 188 -25.93 29.88 -4.70
CA ASN A 188 -25.37 31.23 -4.80
C ASN A 188 -26.33 32.33 -4.35
N GLN A 189 -27.61 32.05 -4.17
CA GLN A 189 -28.58 33.05 -3.69
C GLN A 189 -28.55 33.14 -2.17
N SER A 190 -28.49 32.00 -1.50
CA SER A 190 -28.30 31.88 -0.05
C SER A 190 -26.85 32.06 0.39
N GLU A 191 -25.89 31.93 -0.55
CA GLU A 191 -24.45 31.96 -0.29
C GLU A 191 -24.06 30.91 0.77
N ALA A 192 -24.54 29.69 0.54
CA ALA A 192 -24.44 28.60 1.49
C ALA A 192 -24.13 27.27 0.79
N VAL A 193 -23.59 26.37 1.59
CA VAL A 193 -23.40 24.96 1.25
C VAL A 193 -24.28 24.13 2.17
N TYR A 194 -24.98 23.14 1.62
CA TYR A 194 -25.91 22.26 2.32
C TYR A 194 -25.45 20.81 2.20
N ASN A 195 -25.35 20.10 3.34
CA ASN A 195 -25.26 18.64 3.37
C ASN A 195 -26.66 18.07 3.61
N VAL A 196 -27.11 17.20 2.74
CA VAL A 196 -28.43 16.56 2.82
C VAL A 196 -28.33 15.05 2.63
N THR A 197 -29.25 14.30 3.22
CA THR A 197 -29.44 12.90 2.86
C THR A 197 -29.88 12.79 1.39
N GLN A 198 -29.73 11.61 0.79
CA GLN A 198 -30.28 11.30 -0.54
C GLN A 198 -31.82 11.43 -0.62
N SER A 199 -32.51 11.48 0.52
CA SER A 199 -33.95 11.74 0.58
C SER A 199 -34.31 13.23 0.75
N GLY A 200 -33.31 14.13 0.72
CA GLY A 200 -33.50 15.57 0.85
C GLY A 200 -33.67 16.07 2.29
N THR A 201 -33.21 15.33 3.30
CA THR A 201 -33.23 15.80 4.70
C THR A 201 -31.94 16.56 5.00
N LEU A 202 -32.06 17.81 5.45
CA LEU A 202 -30.91 18.63 5.85
C LEU A 202 -30.17 18.02 7.05
N ILE A 203 -28.86 17.82 6.90
CA ILE A 203 -27.94 17.35 7.93
C ILE A 203 -27.20 18.55 8.54
N SER A 204 -26.55 19.34 7.70
CA SER A 204 -25.79 20.53 8.11
C SER A 204 -25.73 21.58 7.02
N THR A 205 -25.39 22.81 7.40
CA THR A 205 -25.15 23.91 6.47
C THR A 205 -24.14 24.88 7.04
N PHE A 206 -23.39 25.54 6.17
CA PHE A 206 -22.54 26.68 6.52
C PHE A 206 -22.63 27.77 5.44
N ALA A 207 -22.49 29.03 5.87
CA ALA A 207 -22.49 30.17 4.99
C ALA A 207 -21.08 30.44 4.45
N THR A 208 -20.96 30.70 3.15
CA THR A 208 -19.68 30.99 2.48
C THR A 208 -19.34 32.48 2.55
N ASN A 209 -20.31 33.35 2.81
CA ASN A 209 -20.13 34.80 2.96
C ASN A 209 -19.82 35.26 4.40
N ALA A 210 -19.49 34.33 5.31
CA ALA A 210 -19.29 34.60 6.73
C ALA A 210 -18.15 33.76 7.33
N GLY A 211 -17.84 33.98 8.61
CA GLY A 211 -16.92 33.13 9.37
C GLY A 211 -15.51 33.06 8.77
N PRO A 212 -14.91 31.87 8.61
CA PRO A 212 -13.51 31.70 8.18
C PRO A 212 -13.27 32.12 6.73
N PHE A 213 -14.34 32.32 5.95
CA PHE A 213 -14.27 32.78 4.56
C PHE A 213 -14.03 34.30 4.45
N VAL A 214 -14.34 35.06 5.50
CA VAL A 214 -14.14 36.52 5.54
C VAL A 214 -12.71 36.83 5.98
N THR A 215 -11.91 37.39 5.09
CA THR A 215 -10.52 37.78 5.37
C THR A 215 -10.32 39.28 5.13
N ALA A 216 -9.15 39.81 5.51
CA ALA A 216 -8.80 41.21 5.23
C ALA A 216 -8.82 41.51 3.71
N ASP A 217 -8.44 40.53 2.89
CA ASP A 217 -8.37 40.62 1.44
C ASP A 217 -9.68 40.18 0.76
N ASN A 218 -10.61 39.57 1.51
CA ASN A 218 -11.95 39.20 1.06
C ASN A 218 -13.01 39.50 2.13
N PRO A 219 -13.42 40.78 2.29
CA PRO A 219 -14.30 41.21 3.39
C PRO A 219 -15.75 40.76 3.23
N SER A 220 -16.17 40.32 2.03
CA SER A 220 -17.51 39.81 1.76
C SER A 220 -17.62 38.29 1.93
N GLY A 221 -16.51 37.60 2.21
CA GLY A 221 -16.44 36.15 2.16
C GLY A 221 -16.53 35.61 0.73
N VAL A 222 -16.74 34.31 0.60
CA VAL A 222 -16.90 33.65 -0.68
C VAL A 222 -18.35 33.85 -1.15
N THR A 223 -18.55 34.81 -2.05
CA THR A 223 -19.84 35.09 -2.69
C THR A 223 -19.89 34.49 -4.09
N ASN A 224 -21.10 34.23 -4.56
CA ASN A 224 -21.39 33.58 -5.82
C ASN A 224 -20.66 32.23 -5.95
N VAL A 225 -20.85 31.38 -4.93
CA VAL A 225 -20.35 30.00 -4.93
C VAL A 225 -20.98 29.22 -6.08
N GLN A 226 -20.18 28.46 -6.83
CA GLN A 226 -20.62 27.77 -8.04
C GLN A 226 -20.47 26.27 -7.87
N GLY A 227 -19.28 25.74 -8.12
CA GLY A 227 -18.97 24.32 -8.12
C GLY A 227 -18.71 23.79 -6.72
N ILE A 228 -19.01 22.51 -6.53
CA ILE A 228 -18.70 21.76 -5.33
C ILE A 228 -18.25 20.35 -5.71
N SER A 229 -17.22 19.83 -5.03
CA SER A 229 -16.80 18.44 -5.10
C SER A 229 -16.25 18.00 -3.75
N VAL A 230 -16.12 16.69 -3.54
CA VAL A 230 -15.77 16.07 -2.26
C VAL A 230 -14.59 15.12 -2.45
N GLU A 231 -13.60 15.23 -1.58
CA GLU A 231 -12.49 14.27 -1.46
C GLU A 231 -12.93 12.98 -0.72
N SER A 232 -12.10 11.94 -0.74
CA SER A 232 -12.39 10.64 -0.10
C SER A 232 -12.56 10.78 1.41
N ASP A 233 -11.85 11.73 2.02
CA ASP A 233 -11.89 12.05 3.44
C ASP A 233 -13.01 13.06 3.82
N GLY A 234 -13.86 13.44 2.86
CA GLY A 234 -14.97 14.35 3.06
C GLY A 234 -14.59 15.85 3.08
N ILE A 235 -13.35 16.22 2.75
CA ILE A 235 -12.95 17.61 2.47
C ILE A 235 -13.66 18.12 1.22
N LEU A 236 -14.03 19.40 1.20
CA LEU A 236 -14.79 20.00 0.11
C LEU A 236 -13.90 20.90 -0.75
N TRP A 237 -14.08 20.81 -2.06
CA TRP A 237 -13.59 21.79 -3.03
C TRP A 237 -14.74 22.66 -3.51
N LEU A 238 -14.53 23.99 -3.49
CA LEU A 238 -15.51 24.98 -3.92
C LEU A 238 -14.90 25.88 -4.99
N THR A 239 -15.70 26.25 -6.00
CA THR A 239 -15.35 27.39 -6.88
C THR A 239 -16.26 28.57 -6.57
N ALA A 240 -15.75 29.78 -6.78
CA ALA A 240 -16.55 30.98 -6.61
C ALA A 240 -16.23 32.03 -7.68
N ARG A 241 -17.29 32.44 -8.38
CA ARG A 241 -17.21 33.29 -9.56
C ARG A 241 -16.72 34.69 -9.23
N ASP A 242 -17.25 35.30 -8.17
CA ASP A 242 -16.93 36.69 -7.83
C ASP A 242 -15.48 36.86 -7.36
N THR A 243 -14.91 35.82 -6.75
CA THR A 243 -13.52 35.84 -6.28
C THR A 243 -12.55 35.30 -7.32
N GLY A 244 -13.00 34.58 -8.35
CA GLY A 244 -12.14 33.93 -9.32
C GLY A 244 -11.27 32.82 -8.73
N LYS A 245 -11.72 32.19 -7.63
CA LYS A 245 -10.91 31.26 -6.83
C LYS A 245 -11.49 29.87 -6.73
N ILE A 246 -10.58 28.95 -6.45
CA ILE A 246 -10.84 27.60 -5.99
C ILE A 246 -10.45 27.54 -4.51
N TYR A 247 -11.31 26.95 -3.67
CA TYR A 247 -11.12 26.80 -2.23
C TYR A 247 -11.16 25.33 -1.84
N ARG A 248 -10.23 24.92 -0.98
CA ARG A 248 -10.25 23.64 -0.28
C ARG A 248 -10.64 23.89 1.16
N VAL A 249 -11.72 23.28 1.64
CA VAL A 249 -12.35 23.65 2.92
C VAL A 249 -12.73 22.41 3.72
N THR A 250 -12.69 22.54 5.04
CA THR A 250 -13.14 21.46 5.93
C THR A 250 -14.62 21.17 5.70
N ARG A 251 -15.01 19.90 5.87
CA ARG A 251 -16.41 19.44 5.84
C ARG A 251 -17.39 20.30 6.64
N SER A 252 -17.00 20.74 7.84
CA SER A 252 -17.87 21.56 8.70
C SER A 252 -17.96 23.02 8.28
N GLY A 253 -17.17 23.46 7.30
CA GLY A 253 -17.07 24.86 6.89
C GLY A 253 -16.33 25.76 7.89
N ASP A 254 -15.69 25.21 8.91
CA ASP A 254 -15.04 25.99 9.98
C ASP A 254 -13.62 26.46 9.63
N ALA A 255 -13.01 25.94 8.56
CA ALA A 255 -11.72 26.40 8.06
C ALA A 255 -11.58 26.30 6.53
N VAL A 256 -10.91 27.31 5.96
CA VAL A 256 -10.34 27.26 4.61
C VAL A 256 -8.93 26.70 4.74
N LEU A 257 -8.68 25.52 4.17
CA LEU A 257 -7.41 24.81 4.24
C LEU A 257 -6.41 25.35 3.22
N ALA A 258 -6.90 25.64 2.01
CA ALA A 258 -6.13 26.24 0.93
C ALA A 258 -7.05 26.99 -0.04
N SER A 259 -6.48 27.91 -0.83
CA SER A 259 -7.17 28.53 -1.95
C SER A 259 -6.17 29.04 -2.98
N PHE A 260 -6.55 29.06 -4.25
CA PHE A 260 -5.76 29.67 -5.32
C PHE A 260 -6.64 30.36 -6.36
N GLU A 261 -6.06 31.38 -6.99
CA GLU A 261 -6.69 32.16 -8.06
C GLU A 261 -6.72 31.33 -9.35
N SER A 262 -7.80 31.37 -10.11
CA SER A 262 -7.85 30.67 -11.39
C SER A 262 -6.85 31.23 -12.41
N THR A 263 -6.49 32.52 -12.23
CA THR A 263 -5.41 33.18 -12.98
C THR A 263 -4.01 32.59 -12.74
N SER A 264 -3.81 31.76 -11.71
CA SER A 264 -2.52 31.12 -11.44
C SER A 264 -2.19 30.01 -12.44
N PHE A 265 -3.21 29.30 -12.94
CA PHE A 265 -3.04 28.24 -13.95
C PHE A 265 -3.37 28.72 -15.37
N ASP A 266 -4.21 29.75 -15.52
CA ASP A 266 -4.47 30.39 -16.81
C ASP A 266 -4.74 31.89 -16.62
N PRO A 267 -3.85 32.79 -17.07
CA PRO A 267 -4.02 34.25 -16.90
C PRO A 267 -5.30 34.84 -17.52
N THR A 268 -6.00 34.07 -18.35
CA THR A 268 -7.28 34.48 -18.96
C THR A 268 -8.50 33.91 -18.24
N SER A 269 -8.30 32.95 -17.32
CA SER A 269 -9.35 32.42 -16.46
C SER A 269 -9.79 33.47 -15.45
N SER A 270 -11.10 33.57 -15.24
CA SER A 270 -11.68 34.53 -14.28
C SER A 270 -13.01 34.10 -13.69
N ASN A 271 -13.62 33.03 -14.23
CA ASN A 271 -14.92 32.53 -13.79
C ASN A 271 -14.86 30.99 -13.67
N PRO A 272 -14.15 30.45 -12.65
CA PRO A 272 -14.25 29.03 -12.36
C PRO A 272 -15.69 28.71 -11.91
N VAL A 273 -16.33 27.73 -12.56
CA VAL A 273 -17.74 27.37 -12.32
C VAL A 273 -17.89 25.92 -11.86
N GLY A 274 -17.30 24.94 -12.54
CA GLY A 274 -17.32 23.54 -12.12
C GLY A 274 -16.01 23.16 -11.42
N VAL A 275 -16.09 22.24 -10.46
CA VAL A 275 -14.95 21.53 -9.91
C VAL A 275 -15.31 20.07 -9.72
N ALA A 276 -14.41 19.15 -10.07
CA ALA A 276 -14.53 17.74 -9.75
C ALA A 276 -13.18 17.25 -9.21
N PHE A 277 -13.20 16.61 -8.04
CA PHE A 277 -12.05 15.92 -7.51
C PHE A 277 -11.86 14.61 -8.28
N ASP A 278 -10.62 14.29 -8.63
CA ASP A 278 -10.24 13.02 -9.23
C ASP A 278 -9.34 12.27 -8.24
N TYR A 279 -9.77 11.07 -7.83
CA TYR A 279 -8.94 10.21 -7.00
C TYR A 279 -7.69 9.83 -7.79
N ALA A 280 -6.54 9.69 -7.12
CA ALA A 280 -5.47 8.89 -7.69
C ALA A 280 -6.06 7.52 -8.04
N ASP A 281 -5.62 6.91 -9.14
CA ASP A 281 -6.31 5.79 -9.80
C ASP A 281 -6.39 4.48 -8.96
N GLY A 282 -5.97 4.48 -7.69
CA GLY A 282 -6.01 3.34 -6.76
C GLY A 282 -7.18 3.33 -5.77
N VAL A 283 -7.20 2.31 -4.91
CA VAL A 283 -8.07 2.26 -3.73
C VAL A 283 -7.31 2.90 -2.57
N ASP A 284 -7.76 4.07 -2.13
CA ASP A 284 -7.17 4.77 -0.99
C ASP A 284 -7.62 4.12 0.33
N LEU A 285 -6.67 3.69 1.14
CA LEU A 285 -6.91 3.14 2.48
C LEU A 285 -7.00 4.23 3.55
N GLY A 286 -6.82 5.50 3.18
CA GLY A 286 -6.84 6.64 4.09
C GLY A 286 -5.91 6.44 5.29
N VAL A 287 -6.41 6.73 6.48
CA VAL A 287 -5.68 6.53 7.74
C VAL A 287 -5.43 5.05 8.02
N ALA A 288 -6.26 4.14 7.51
CA ALA A 288 -6.07 2.70 7.69
C ALA A 288 -4.77 2.21 7.04
N GLY A 289 -4.34 2.86 5.96
CA GLY A 289 -3.09 2.57 5.26
C GLY A 289 -1.83 2.83 6.10
N SER A 290 -1.93 3.52 7.24
CA SER A 290 -0.78 3.76 8.12
C SER A 290 -0.44 2.60 9.07
N PHE A 291 -1.31 1.59 9.17
CA PHE A 291 -1.14 0.44 10.05
C PHE A 291 -0.51 -0.72 9.30
N ALA A 292 0.41 -1.44 9.95
CA ALA A 292 0.78 -2.77 9.45
C ALA A 292 -0.36 -3.77 9.69
N VAL A 293 -1.07 -3.63 10.81
CA VAL A 293 -2.18 -4.50 11.19
C VAL A 293 -3.31 -3.67 11.77
N LEU A 294 -4.53 -3.80 11.24
CA LEU A 294 -5.73 -3.17 11.79
C LEU A 294 -6.84 -4.22 11.99
N GLY A 295 -7.17 -4.50 13.25
CA GLY A 295 -8.35 -5.29 13.59
C GLY A 295 -9.58 -4.41 13.61
N LEU A 296 -10.55 -4.67 12.72
CA LEU A 296 -11.83 -3.95 12.65
C LEU A 296 -12.75 -4.33 13.83
N PRO A 297 -13.88 -3.64 14.05
CA PRO A 297 -14.75 -3.88 15.20
C PRO A 297 -15.18 -5.33 15.37
N GLY A 298 -15.01 -5.88 16.57
CA GLY A 298 -15.38 -7.27 16.90
C GLY A 298 -14.32 -8.32 16.53
N SER A 299 -13.25 -7.94 15.83
CA SER A 299 -12.19 -8.87 15.44
C SER A 299 -11.33 -9.35 16.62
N THR A 300 -10.48 -10.36 16.41
CA THR A 300 -9.44 -10.76 17.38
C THR A 300 -8.04 -10.69 16.75
N ILE A 301 -7.10 -10.00 17.39
CA ILE A 301 -5.67 -10.02 16.99
C ILE A 301 -4.91 -10.95 17.95
N LYS A 302 -4.17 -11.91 17.38
CA LYS A 302 -3.54 -13.01 18.12
C LYS A 302 -2.08 -13.22 17.71
N PHE A 303 -1.18 -13.27 18.69
CA PHE A 303 0.24 -13.67 18.52
C PHE A 303 0.54 -14.90 19.39
N THR A 304 1.25 -15.90 18.86
CA THR A 304 1.44 -17.18 19.57
C THR A 304 2.87 -17.65 19.82
N SER A 305 3.89 -17.00 19.26
CA SER A 305 5.28 -17.37 19.50
C SER A 305 6.15 -16.15 19.80
N ASP A 306 7.36 -16.40 20.26
CA ASP A 306 8.31 -15.36 20.58
C ASP A 306 8.86 -14.58 19.38
N VAL A 307 8.76 -15.17 18.20
CA VAL A 307 9.24 -14.63 16.93
C VAL A 307 8.09 -14.12 16.05
N SER A 308 6.83 -14.48 16.35
CA SER A 308 5.66 -13.86 15.71
C SER A 308 5.69 -12.35 15.94
N GLY A 309 5.50 -11.57 14.89
CA GLY A 309 5.60 -10.13 15.07
C GLY A 309 5.18 -9.24 13.92
N VAL A 310 5.05 -7.96 14.27
CA VAL A 310 4.65 -6.88 13.38
C VAL A 310 5.74 -5.81 13.37
N VAL A 311 6.10 -5.33 12.19
CA VAL A 311 6.92 -4.13 11.99
C VAL A 311 6.04 -3.04 11.41
N GLY A 312 5.78 -2.01 12.21
CA GLY A 312 4.76 -0.99 11.98
C GLY A 312 3.68 -1.00 13.07
N ASP A 313 2.74 -0.06 12.96
CA ASP A 313 1.71 0.16 13.98
C ASP A 313 0.60 -0.89 13.88
N VAL A 314 0.03 -1.22 15.05
CA VAL A 314 -1.09 -2.17 15.18
C VAL A 314 -2.29 -1.46 15.80
N GLY A 315 -3.44 -1.48 15.13
CA GLY A 315 -4.69 -0.89 15.59
C GLY A 315 -5.68 -1.96 16.09
N LEU A 316 -6.24 -1.77 17.28
CA LEU A 316 -7.32 -2.59 17.84
C LEU A 316 -8.60 -1.76 17.97
N ALA A 317 -9.52 -1.89 17.01
CA ALA A 317 -10.76 -1.11 16.97
C ALA A 317 -11.74 -1.44 18.10
N ALA A 318 -12.78 -0.61 18.25
CA ALA A 318 -13.78 -0.75 19.31
C ALA A 318 -14.47 -2.13 19.25
N GLY A 319 -14.57 -2.80 20.39
CA GLY A 319 -15.13 -4.15 20.48
C GLY A 319 -14.22 -5.28 19.95
N ALA A 320 -13.08 -4.96 19.33
CA ALA A 320 -12.08 -5.97 19.00
C ALA A 320 -11.34 -6.46 20.24
N LYS A 321 -10.73 -7.64 20.15
CA LYS A 321 -10.05 -8.34 21.25
C LYS A 321 -8.57 -8.58 20.96
N GLN A 322 -7.76 -8.37 21.98
CA GLN A 322 -6.38 -8.85 22.01
C GLN A 322 -6.27 -10.28 22.59
N ASP A 323 -5.50 -11.13 21.93
CA ASP A 323 -5.07 -12.46 22.39
C ASP A 323 -3.57 -12.67 22.15
N PHE A 324 -2.73 -11.82 22.75
CA PHE A 324 -1.28 -11.95 22.68
C PHE A 324 -0.80 -12.92 23.75
N LYS A 325 -0.17 -14.01 23.32
CA LYS A 325 0.50 -14.95 24.22
C LYS A 325 1.98 -14.63 24.38
N GLU A 326 2.62 -14.33 23.25
CA GLU A 326 4.02 -13.95 23.08
C GLU A 326 4.13 -13.24 21.72
N GLY A 327 5.13 -12.39 21.53
CA GLY A 327 5.42 -11.81 20.21
C GLY A 327 6.25 -10.54 20.26
N LEU A 328 6.49 -9.97 19.07
CA LEU A 328 7.26 -8.76 18.87
C LEU A 328 6.45 -7.73 18.07
N LEU A 329 6.26 -6.55 18.61
CA LEU A 329 5.63 -5.43 17.93
C LEU A 329 6.63 -4.28 17.89
N THR A 330 7.19 -4.04 16.71
CA THR A 330 8.11 -2.94 16.43
C THR A 330 7.34 -1.78 15.81
N GLY A 331 6.66 -1.04 16.68
CA GLY A 331 5.71 0.02 16.37
C GLY A 331 4.90 0.34 17.61
N SER A 332 3.85 1.14 17.46
CA SER A 332 2.89 1.45 18.51
C SER A 332 1.70 0.51 18.45
N PHE A 333 1.13 0.19 19.61
CA PHE A 333 -0.14 -0.52 19.71
C PHE A 333 -1.26 0.46 20.08
N LEU A 334 -2.08 0.81 19.10
CA LEU A 334 -3.16 1.80 19.24
C LEU A 334 -4.47 1.09 19.55
N VAL A 335 -5.12 1.51 20.64
CA VAL A 335 -6.24 0.78 21.24
C VAL A 335 -7.45 1.69 21.33
N ALA A 336 -8.52 1.32 20.63
CA ALA A 336 -9.76 2.08 20.65
C ALA A 336 -10.51 1.92 21.99
N PRO A 337 -11.21 2.97 22.45
CA PRO A 337 -12.13 2.86 23.57
C PRO A 337 -13.14 1.72 23.37
N GLY A 338 -13.29 0.85 24.36
CA GLY A 338 -14.24 -0.26 24.31
C GLY A 338 -13.72 -1.56 23.71
N SER A 339 -12.44 -1.62 23.30
CA SER A 339 -11.75 -2.88 22.97
C SER A 339 -11.44 -3.73 24.21
N ASP A 340 -11.24 -5.04 24.03
CA ASP A 340 -10.77 -5.97 25.07
C ASP A 340 -9.25 -6.15 24.98
N ASN A 341 -8.52 -5.15 25.46
CA ASN A 341 -7.06 -5.16 25.64
C ASN A 341 -6.70 -5.61 27.07
N ARG A 342 -6.93 -6.89 27.40
CA ARG A 342 -6.63 -7.44 28.75
C ARG A 342 -5.67 -8.63 28.75
N ASN A 343 -5.17 -9.03 27.58
CA ASN A 343 -4.32 -10.20 27.42
C ASN A 343 -2.97 -9.82 26.80
N ASP A 344 -2.15 -9.10 27.55
CA ASP A 344 -0.77 -8.74 27.23
C ASP A 344 0.22 -9.70 27.89
N HIS A 345 0.11 -10.99 27.60
CA HIS A 345 1.07 -11.96 28.12
C HIS A 345 2.35 -11.85 27.27
N ASP A 346 3.46 -11.47 27.89
CA ASP A 346 4.85 -11.58 27.40
C ASP A 346 5.18 -11.02 25.99
N VAL A 347 4.33 -10.17 25.41
CA VAL A 347 4.59 -9.46 24.15
C VAL A 347 5.53 -8.27 24.39
N VAL A 348 6.48 -8.05 23.48
CA VAL A 348 7.36 -6.88 23.50
C VAL A 348 6.84 -5.83 22.53
N ILE A 349 6.36 -4.70 23.04
CA ILE A 349 5.81 -3.59 22.25
C ILE A 349 6.76 -2.39 22.34
N SER A 350 7.55 -2.16 21.29
CA SER A 350 8.65 -1.18 21.33
C SER A 350 8.17 0.28 21.37
N GLY A 351 7.09 0.60 20.66
CA GLY A 351 6.45 1.93 20.68
C GLY A 351 5.47 2.13 21.84
N GLY A 352 5.21 1.08 22.63
CA GLY A 352 4.25 1.09 23.73
C GLY A 352 2.79 0.98 23.26
N THR A 353 1.88 1.04 24.24
CA THR A 353 0.44 0.98 24.03
C THR A 353 -0.20 2.35 24.26
N VAL A 354 -1.04 2.79 23.33
CA VAL A 354 -1.64 4.13 23.31
C VAL A 354 -3.15 4.01 23.10
N ASP A 355 -3.93 4.67 23.94
CA ASP A 355 -5.37 4.83 23.70
C ASP A 355 -5.58 5.81 22.52
N SER A 356 -6.31 5.40 21.49
CA SER A 356 -6.55 6.22 20.28
C SER A 356 -7.97 6.07 19.78
N ASP A 357 -8.56 7.13 19.22
CA ASP A 357 -9.76 6.96 18.39
C ASP A 357 -9.34 6.37 17.04
N LEU A 358 -9.95 5.25 16.67
CA LEU A 358 -9.68 4.53 15.43
C LEU A 358 -10.89 4.52 14.48
N THR A 359 -11.91 5.35 14.75
CA THR A 359 -13.15 5.37 13.96
C THR A 359 -12.86 5.70 12.49
N ALA A 360 -12.08 6.75 12.23
CA ALA A 360 -11.68 7.11 10.86
C ALA A 360 -10.95 5.97 10.14
N SER A 361 -9.98 5.32 10.79
CA SER A 361 -9.25 4.18 10.21
C SER A 361 -10.15 2.98 9.89
N VAL A 362 -11.20 2.76 10.67
CA VAL A 362 -12.20 1.71 10.41
C VAL A 362 -13.07 2.09 9.21
N ASP A 363 -13.56 3.33 9.18
CA ASP A 363 -14.41 3.82 8.10
C ASP A 363 -13.66 3.80 6.76
N ASP A 364 -12.41 4.30 6.73
CA ASP A 364 -11.55 4.30 5.56
C ASP A 364 -11.32 2.86 5.02
N ALA A 365 -11.05 1.90 5.91
CA ALA A 365 -10.85 0.51 5.50
C ALA A 365 -12.11 -0.15 4.92
N LEU A 366 -13.28 0.13 5.51
CA LEU A 366 -14.56 -0.40 5.04
C LEU A 366 -14.96 0.24 3.71
N MET A 367 -14.71 1.54 3.56
CA MET A 367 -14.93 2.28 2.32
C MET A 367 -14.03 1.77 1.21
N ALA A 368 -12.73 1.61 1.47
CA ALA A 368 -11.77 1.04 0.54
C ALA A 368 -12.22 -0.34 0.04
N ALA A 369 -12.69 -1.21 0.93
CA ALA A 369 -13.17 -2.54 0.56
C ALA A 369 -14.43 -2.48 -0.32
N ALA A 370 -15.37 -1.61 0.01
CA ALA A 370 -16.60 -1.41 -0.76
C ALA A 370 -16.31 -0.84 -2.16
N VAL A 371 -15.43 0.16 -2.24
CA VAL A 371 -14.97 0.76 -3.49
C VAL A 371 -14.26 -0.28 -4.35
N ALA A 372 -13.29 -1.01 -3.80
CA ALA A 372 -12.57 -2.06 -4.52
C ALA A 372 -13.52 -3.14 -5.08
N ALA A 373 -14.53 -3.56 -4.31
CA ALA A 373 -15.44 -4.64 -4.68
C ALA A 373 -16.39 -4.29 -5.85
N VAL A 374 -16.64 -3.00 -6.11
CA VAL A 374 -17.50 -2.52 -7.21
C VAL A 374 -16.68 -2.04 -8.41
N MET A 375 -15.36 -2.14 -8.36
CA MET A 375 -14.54 -1.79 -9.52
C MET A 375 -14.75 -2.80 -10.64
N GLN A 376 -14.96 -2.30 -11.85
CA GLN A 376 -15.07 -3.15 -13.04
C GLN A 376 -13.72 -3.83 -13.32
N ALA A 377 -13.71 -5.16 -13.33
CA ALA A 377 -12.50 -5.92 -13.62
C ALA A 377 -12.02 -5.75 -15.08
N ASP A 378 -10.74 -5.42 -15.24
CA ASP A 378 -10.03 -5.45 -16.51
C ASP A 378 -9.73 -6.89 -16.94
N GLN A 379 -9.49 -7.76 -15.95
CA GLN A 379 -9.16 -9.16 -16.13
C GLN A 379 -9.94 -10.01 -15.14
N ALA A 380 -10.50 -11.12 -15.59
CA ALA A 380 -11.20 -12.07 -14.73
C ALA A 380 -10.62 -13.47 -14.86
N PHE A 381 -10.44 -14.13 -13.72
CA PHE A 381 -9.92 -15.48 -13.62
C PHE A 381 -10.79 -16.35 -12.71
N GLY A 382 -10.78 -17.65 -12.97
CA GLY A 382 -11.29 -18.64 -12.01
C GLY A 382 -10.31 -18.82 -10.86
N ASP A 383 -10.00 -20.07 -10.53
CA ASP A 383 -8.98 -20.37 -9.53
C ASP A 383 -7.56 -20.17 -10.11
N ILE A 384 -6.69 -19.49 -9.37
CA ILE A 384 -5.25 -19.44 -9.60
C ILE A 384 -4.59 -20.41 -8.63
N LYS A 385 -4.08 -21.54 -9.16
CA LYS A 385 -3.50 -22.65 -8.38
C LYS A 385 -2.11 -23.08 -8.86
N SER A 386 -1.47 -22.21 -9.63
CA SER A 386 -0.17 -22.48 -10.20
C SER A 386 0.55 -21.19 -10.52
N THR A 387 1.87 -21.29 -10.68
CA THR A 387 2.71 -20.16 -11.08
C THR A 387 2.09 -19.40 -12.26
N LYS A 388 1.94 -18.08 -12.10
CA LYS A 388 1.24 -17.23 -13.06
C LYS A 388 1.80 -15.82 -13.00
N THR A 389 1.86 -15.16 -14.16
CA THR A 389 2.13 -13.72 -14.23
C THR A 389 0.86 -13.01 -14.67
N LEU A 390 0.46 -11.99 -13.92
CA LEU A 390 -0.59 -11.04 -14.28
C LEU A 390 0.11 -9.77 -14.73
N PHE A 391 -0.17 -9.35 -15.97
CA PHE A 391 0.40 -8.15 -16.54
C PHE A 391 -0.59 -7.01 -16.35
N GLY A 392 -0.10 -5.91 -15.77
CA GLY A 392 -0.81 -4.64 -15.70
C GLY A 392 -0.27 -3.64 -16.74
N GLY A 393 -1.13 -2.69 -17.13
CA GLY A 393 -0.72 -1.47 -17.82
C GLY A 393 -0.37 -0.36 -16.82
N PRO A 394 0.02 0.83 -17.29
CA PRO A 394 0.11 2.04 -16.46
C PRO A 394 -1.22 2.32 -15.76
N GLY A 395 -1.19 2.89 -14.55
CA GLY A 395 -2.38 3.22 -13.77
C GLY A 395 -3.07 1.99 -13.14
N ARG A 396 -4.39 2.09 -12.92
CA ARG A 396 -5.18 1.05 -12.25
C ARG A 396 -5.30 -0.24 -13.04
N ASN A 397 -5.14 -1.37 -12.36
CA ASN A 397 -5.40 -2.70 -12.89
C ASN A 397 -6.33 -3.48 -11.94
N VAL A 398 -7.57 -3.69 -12.36
CA VAL A 398 -8.59 -4.40 -11.57
C VAL A 398 -8.69 -5.85 -12.04
N ILE A 399 -8.50 -6.78 -11.11
CA ILE A 399 -8.45 -8.22 -11.41
C ILE A 399 -9.42 -8.96 -10.50
N ASP A 400 -10.36 -9.68 -11.11
CA ASP A 400 -11.19 -10.63 -10.39
C ASP A 400 -10.57 -12.03 -10.41
N ALA A 401 -10.54 -12.68 -9.25
CA ALA A 401 -10.20 -14.08 -9.11
C ALA A 401 -11.21 -14.79 -8.20
N ASN A 402 -11.65 -15.99 -8.58
CA ASN A 402 -12.49 -16.77 -7.65
C ASN A 402 -11.70 -17.18 -6.39
N LYS A 403 -10.45 -17.60 -6.58
CA LYS A 403 -9.56 -18.06 -5.52
C LYS A 403 -8.10 -17.96 -5.95
N ILE A 404 -7.20 -17.67 -5.01
CA ILE A 404 -5.75 -17.80 -5.17
C ILE A 404 -5.28 -18.83 -4.13
N GLU A 405 -4.75 -19.97 -4.58
CA GLU A 405 -4.23 -21.02 -3.69
C GLU A 405 -2.94 -21.59 -4.26
N LEU A 406 -1.80 -21.10 -3.78
CA LEU A 406 -0.47 -21.52 -4.23
C LEU A 406 0.18 -22.46 -3.20
N ASP A 407 0.96 -23.41 -3.70
CA ASP A 407 1.64 -24.44 -2.91
C ASP A 407 3.01 -24.77 -3.52
N ASP A 408 3.82 -25.58 -2.84
CA ASP A 408 5.05 -26.18 -3.40
C ASP A 408 5.98 -25.18 -4.14
N GLY A 409 6.13 -23.96 -3.60
CA GLY A 409 7.00 -22.92 -4.16
C GLY A 409 6.43 -22.20 -5.40
N GLU A 410 5.15 -22.34 -5.70
CA GLU A 410 4.50 -21.62 -6.81
C GLU A 410 4.48 -20.11 -6.60
N THR A 411 4.52 -19.35 -7.71
CA THR A 411 4.63 -17.89 -7.67
C THR A 411 3.55 -17.19 -8.47
N LEU A 412 2.82 -16.26 -7.85
CA LEU A 412 2.05 -15.25 -8.55
C LEU A 412 2.89 -13.99 -8.74
N THR A 413 3.17 -13.62 -9.98
CA THR A 413 3.88 -12.38 -10.31
C THR A 413 2.90 -11.31 -10.77
N LEU A 414 2.93 -10.14 -10.13
CA LEU A 414 2.28 -8.93 -10.64
C LEU A 414 3.34 -8.10 -11.36
N ALA A 415 3.16 -7.91 -12.66
CA ALA A 415 4.13 -7.22 -13.51
C ALA A 415 3.50 -5.98 -14.13
N GLY A 416 3.97 -4.82 -13.74
CA GLY A 416 3.57 -3.51 -14.26
C GLY A 416 4.77 -2.60 -14.48
N ASP A 417 4.53 -1.31 -14.58
CA ASP A 417 5.57 -0.27 -14.48
C ASP A 417 5.46 0.46 -13.12
N PRO A 418 6.30 1.46 -12.81
CA PRO A 418 6.22 2.17 -11.52
C PRO A 418 4.92 2.93 -11.25
N SER A 419 4.06 3.15 -12.25
CA SER A 419 2.74 3.78 -12.10
C SER A 419 1.61 2.75 -12.05
N SER A 420 1.92 1.45 -12.09
CA SER A 420 0.88 0.41 -12.09
C SER A 420 0.40 0.11 -10.67
N THR A 421 -0.89 0.33 -10.42
CA THR A 421 -1.56 -0.17 -9.21
C THR A 421 -2.39 -1.41 -9.53
N PHE A 422 -2.57 -2.30 -8.56
CA PHE A 422 -3.32 -3.54 -8.70
C PHE A 422 -4.39 -3.67 -7.61
N VAL A 423 -5.65 -3.82 -8.03
CA VAL A 423 -6.77 -4.18 -7.15
C VAL A 423 -7.21 -5.58 -7.53
N ILE A 424 -6.96 -6.55 -6.64
CA ILE A 424 -7.30 -7.95 -6.85
C ILE A 424 -8.48 -8.32 -5.94
N ASN A 425 -9.67 -8.41 -6.51
CA ASN A 425 -10.85 -8.90 -5.82
C ASN A 425 -10.82 -10.45 -5.79
N VAL A 426 -10.74 -11.02 -4.60
CA VAL A 426 -10.71 -12.47 -4.38
C VAL A 426 -12.03 -12.92 -3.75
N ALA A 427 -12.86 -13.61 -4.53
CA ALA A 427 -14.23 -13.95 -4.15
C ALA A 427 -14.34 -14.94 -2.97
N THR A 428 -13.33 -15.79 -2.78
CA THR A 428 -13.33 -16.79 -1.71
C THR A 428 -12.05 -16.72 -0.89
N LYS A 429 -10.98 -17.38 -1.33
CA LYS A 429 -9.80 -17.65 -0.50
C LYS A 429 -8.52 -17.16 -1.16
N LEU A 430 -7.64 -16.59 -0.36
CA LEU A 430 -6.24 -16.34 -0.69
C LEU A 430 -5.37 -17.21 0.22
N LYS A 431 -4.67 -18.19 -0.33
CA LYS A 431 -3.84 -19.11 0.45
C LYS A 431 -2.49 -19.33 -0.21
N LEU A 432 -1.42 -19.05 0.53
CA LEU A 432 -0.05 -19.39 0.16
C LEU A 432 0.48 -20.40 1.17
N LYS A 433 1.08 -21.49 0.71
CA LYS A 433 1.81 -22.46 1.54
C LYS A 433 2.98 -23.11 0.81
N GLY A 434 3.76 -23.93 1.50
CA GLY A 434 4.89 -24.65 0.90
C GLY A 434 5.96 -23.75 0.29
N GLY A 435 6.24 -22.58 0.88
CA GLY A 435 7.21 -21.61 0.35
C GLY A 435 6.76 -20.88 -0.93
N SER A 436 5.46 -20.84 -1.22
CA SER A 436 4.92 -20.09 -2.36
C SER A 436 5.03 -18.58 -2.17
N SER A 437 4.90 -17.82 -3.26
CA SER A 437 5.11 -16.38 -3.22
C SER A 437 4.18 -15.55 -4.10
N ILE A 438 3.86 -14.34 -3.65
CA ILE A 438 3.36 -13.25 -4.48
C ILE A 438 4.50 -12.26 -4.62
N VAL A 439 4.95 -11.98 -5.85
CA VAL A 439 6.09 -11.12 -6.13
C VAL A 439 5.74 -10.03 -7.12
N LEU A 440 6.42 -8.89 -7.01
CA LEU A 440 6.19 -7.71 -7.83
C LEU A 440 7.33 -7.51 -8.83
N ARG A 441 7.01 -7.00 -10.03
CA ARG A 441 7.98 -6.74 -11.08
C ARG A 441 7.68 -5.45 -11.83
N GLY A 442 8.76 -4.85 -12.33
CA GLY A 442 8.72 -3.73 -13.28
C GLY A 442 8.54 -2.35 -12.65
N GLY A 443 8.58 -2.25 -11.32
CA GLY A 443 8.52 -0.98 -10.59
C GLY A 443 7.43 -0.95 -9.54
N VAL A 444 6.44 -1.83 -9.66
CA VAL A 444 5.33 -2.00 -8.71
C VAL A 444 5.86 -2.22 -7.29
N GLU A 445 5.36 -1.43 -6.34
CA GLU A 445 5.68 -1.53 -4.92
C GLU A 445 4.54 -2.23 -4.16
N ALA A 446 4.80 -2.66 -2.92
CA ALA A 446 3.79 -3.39 -2.14
C ALA A 446 2.61 -2.49 -1.71
N ASP A 447 2.82 -1.17 -1.61
CA ASP A 447 1.75 -0.20 -1.37
C ASP A 447 0.78 -0.07 -2.55
N ASP A 448 1.22 -0.42 -3.77
CA ASP A 448 0.41 -0.32 -4.99
C ASP A 448 -0.52 -1.52 -5.22
N VAL A 449 -0.53 -2.49 -4.28
CA VAL A 449 -1.22 -3.78 -4.46
C VAL A 449 -2.21 -4.03 -3.34
N LEU A 450 -3.48 -4.16 -3.69
CA LEU A 450 -4.58 -4.50 -2.80
C LEU A 450 -5.19 -5.86 -3.16
N PHE A 451 -5.17 -6.81 -2.22
CA PHE A 451 -5.98 -8.02 -2.23
C PHE A 451 -7.24 -7.80 -1.40
N ASN A 452 -8.35 -7.50 -2.06
CA ASN A 452 -9.65 -7.34 -1.44
C ASN A 452 -10.37 -8.69 -1.37
N ILE A 453 -10.48 -9.26 -0.16
CA ILE A 453 -11.17 -10.52 0.07
C ILE A 453 -12.67 -10.22 0.22
N THR A 454 -13.44 -10.47 -0.83
CA THR A 454 -14.85 -10.09 -0.90
C THR A 454 -15.80 -11.15 -0.31
N GLY A 455 -15.29 -12.37 -0.06
CA GLY A 455 -16.03 -13.44 0.61
C GLY A 455 -15.68 -13.61 2.09
N ASP A 456 -16.33 -14.58 2.74
CA ASP A 456 -16.12 -14.91 4.16
C ASP A 456 -15.01 -15.96 4.39
N ASP A 457 -14.35 -16.40 3.31
CA ASP A 457 -13.32 -17.43 3.36
C ASP A 457 -11.98 -16.82 3.80
N ASP A 458 -11.28 -17.51 4.71
CA ASP A 458 -10.03 -17.00 5.29
C ASP A 458 -8.91 -16.77 4.25
N ALA A 459 -8.11 -15.73 4.46
CA ALA A 459 -6.83 -15.51 3.80
C ALA A 459 -5.66 -16.01 4.67
N SER A 460 -4.65 -16.65 4.07
CA SER A 460 -3.52 -17.20 4.81
C SER A 460 -2.20 -17.20 4.04
N VAL A 461 -1.11 -16.81 4.70
CA VAL A 461 0.28 -16.95 4.24
C VAL A 461 1.01 -17.89 5.21
N GLU A 462 1.31 -19.10 4.75
CA GLU A 462 1.73 -20.21 5.62
C GLU A 462 3.04 -20.86 5.16
N GLU A 463 3.70 -21.62 6.05
CA GLU A 463 4.76 -22.57 5.72
C GLU A 463 5.90 -21.97 4.88
N GLY A 464 6.48 -20.86 5.35
CA GLY A 464 7.60 -20.18 4.68
C GLY A 464 7.21 -19.34 3.46
N SER A 465 5.92 -19.20 3.18
CA SER A 465 5.44 -18.40 2.03
C SER A 465 5.54 -16.90 2.27
N VAL A 466 5.65 -16.13 1.18
CA VAL A 466 5.77 -14.67 1.25
C VAL A 466 4.75 -13.97 0.36
N ALA A 467 4.05 -12.98 0.88
CA ALA A 467 3.13 -12.14 0.10
C ALA A 467 3.57 -10.67 0.11
N LEU A 468 3.52 -10.02 -1.05
CA LEU A 468 3.69 -8.58 -1.21
C LEU A 468 2.34 -7.97 -1.61
N GLY A 469 1.88 -6.98 -0.86
CA GLY A 469 0.59 -6.31 -1.04
C GLY A 469 -0.26 -6.30 0.22
N THR A 470 -1.21 -5.38 0.27
CA THR A 470 -2.20 -5.26 1.35
C THR A 470 -3.27 -6.35 1.24
N ILE A 471 -3.60 -7.01 2.35
CA ILE A 471 -4.77 -7.89 2.47
C ILE A 471 -5.86 -7.15 3.24
N LEU A 472 -6.96 -6.86 2.54
CA LEU A 472 -8.16 -6.24 3.10
C LEU A 472 -9.28 -7.30 3.15
N ALA A 473 -9.66 -7.72 4.34
CA ALA A 473 -10.60 -8.82 4.58
C ALA A 473 -11.69 -8.45 5.61
N PRO A 474 -12.62 -7.53 5.30
CA PRO A 474 -13.60 -7.03 6.27
C PRO A 474 -14.54 -8.10 6.85
N HIS A 475 -14.67 -9.25 6.18
CA HIS A 475 -15.59 -10.34 6.56
C HIS A 475 -14.89 -11.69 6.74
N ALA A 476 -13.56 -11.73 6.69
CA ALA A 476 -12.79 -12.97 6.76
C ALA A 476 -11.63 -12.86 7.74
N LYS A 477 -11.03 -13.99 8.12
CA LYS A 477 -9.81 -14.01 8.92
C LYS A 477 -8.59 -13.87 8.03
N VAL A 478 -7.53 -13.28 8.57
CA VAL A 478 -6.20 -13.29 7.98
C VAL A 478 -5.24 -14.00 8.90
N LYS A 479 -4.44 -14.91 8.32
CA LYS A 479 -3.48 -15.71 9.06
C LYS A 479 -2.10 -15.64 8.44
N VAL A 480 -1.08 -15.38 9.24
CA VAL A 480 0.32 -15.58 8.82
C VAL A 480 0.94 -16.61 9.76
N LYS A 481 1.40 -17.74 9.22
CA LYS A 481 1.78 -18.89 10.03
C LYS A 481 3.04 -19.61 9.57
N GLY A 482 3.96 -19.82 10.50
CA GLY A 482 5.10 -20.71 10.31
C GLY A 482 6.40 -19.95 10.10
N GLU A 483 7.50 -20.64 10.35
CA GLU A 483 8.85 -20.12 10.12
C GLU A 483 9.01 -19.68 8.67
N GLY A 484 9.61 -18.51 8.47
CA GLY A 484 9.79 -17.92 7.15
C GLY A 484 8.57 -17.20 6.59
N SER A 485 7.36 -17.40 7.14
CA SER A 485 6.16 -16.77 6.59
C SER A 485 6.10 -15.27 6.85
N LEU A 486 6.03 -14.50 5.78
CA LEU A 486 6.11 -13.04 5.82
C LEU A 486 5.08 -12.40 4.89
N LEU A 487 4.39 -11.39 5.38
CA LEU A 487 3.58 -10.49 4.56
C LEU A 487 4.21 -9.10 4.62
N ILE A 488 4.54 -8.53 3.46
CA ILE A 488 4.96 -7.14 3.30
C ILE A 488 3.80 -6.37 2.69
N GLY A 489 3.15 -5.55 3.50
CA GLY A 489 1.82 -5.06 3.22
C GLY A 489 1.09 -4.71 4.51
N THR A 490 -0.13 -4.23 4.34
CA THR A 490 -1.06 -3.99 5.44
C THR A 490 -2.03 -5.16 5.58
N VAL A 491 -2.39 -5.51 6.81
CA VAL A 491 -3.40 -6.56 7.09
C VAL A 491 -4.57 -5.95 7.84
N ILE A 492 -5.74 -5.98 7.21
CA ILE A 492 -6.99 -5.47 7.79
C ILE A 492 -8.03 -6.58 7.78
N SER A 493 -8.66 -6.85 8.93
CA SER A 493 -9.63 -7.95 9.06
C SER A 493 -10.75 -7.65 10.03
N GLY A 494 -11.96 -8.11 9.68
CA GLY A 494 -13.15 -8.04 10.55
C GLY A 494 -13.38 -9.24 11.46
N GLU A 495 -12.77 -10.39 11.19
CA GLU A 495 -12.94 -11.57 12.05
C GLU A 495 -11.74 -11.83 12.97
N ALA A 496 -10.58 -12.13 12.41
CA ALA A 496 -9.39 -12.41 13.20
C ALA A 496 -8.11 -12.21 12.40
N ILE A 497 -7.09 -11.70 13.06
CA ILE A 497 -5.72 -11.61 12.56
C ILE A 497 -4.85 -12.49 13.44
N ALA A 498 -4.32 -13.57 12.89
CA ALA A 498 -3.54 -14.55 13.64
C ALA A 498 -2.11 -14.64 13.09
N LEU A 499 -1.13 -14.19 13.88
CA LEU A 499 0.29 -14.44 13.65
C LEU A 499 0.71 -15.63 14.50
N GLU A 500 0.90 -16.77 13.84
CA GLU A 500 1.15 -18.05 14.50
C GLU A 500 2.52 -18.61 14.13
N ASP A 501 3.13 -19.38 15.02
CA ASP A 501 4.33 -20.16 14.75
C ASP A 501 5.43 -19.36 13.99
N SER A 502 5.71 -18.12 14.44
CA SER A 502 6.70 -17.21 13.85
C SER A 502 6.30 -16.50 12.56
N GLY A 503 5.01 -16.49 12.21
CA GLY A 503 4.48 -15.67 11.10
C GLY A 503 4.59 -14.17 11.38
N ARG A 504 4.85 -13.37 10.33
CA ARG A 504 5.17 -11.95 10.46
C ARG A 504 4.50 -11.04 9.44
N VAL A 505 4.27 -9.79 9.85
CA VAL A 505 3.78 -8.71 8.98
C VAL A 505 4.74 -7.52 9.07
N ARG A 506 5.05 -6.90 7.93
CA ARG A 506 5.85 -5.68 7.85
C ARG A 506 5.14 -4.67 6.97
N HIS A 507 4.98 -3.45 7.48
CA HIS A 507 4.45 -2.34 6.71
C HIS A 507 5.35 -2.03 5.49
N PRO A 508 4.80 -1.76 4.29
CA PRO A 508 5.60 -1.50 3.10
C PRO A 508 6.55 -0.31 3.20
N SER A 509 6.16 0.78 3.85
CA SER A 509 7.05 1.94 4.08
C SER A 509 8.29 1.62 4.94
N LEU A 510 8.31 0.44 5.56
CA LEU A 510 9.43 -0.09 6.34
C LEU A 510 10.06 -1.32 5.65
N ALA A 511 9.73 -1.61 4.38
CA ALA A 511 10.25 -2.76 3.65
C ALA A 511 11.78 -2.70 3.50
N LEU A 512 12.42 -3.85 3.63
CA LEU A 512 13.85 -4.00 3.34
C LEU A 512 14.04 -4.30 1.87
N ALA A 513 15.10 -3.74 1.28
CA ALA A 513 15.58 -4.23 0.00
C ALA A 513 16.04 -5.70 0.15
N PRO A 514 15.88 -6.56 -0.87
CA PRO A 514 16.32 -7.94 -0.77
C PRO A 514 17.82 -8.06 -0.44
N GLY A 515 18.14 -8.81 0.62
CA GLY A 515 19.50 -8.97 1.12
C GLY A 515 20.00 -7.82 2.02
N ASP A 516 19.20 -6.77 2.23
CA ASP A 516 19.47 -5.76 3.26
C ASP A 516 19.14 -6.32 4.64
N LEU A 517 19.99 -6.03 5.61
CA LEU A 517 19.87 -6.47 7.00
C LEU A 517 19.28 -5.38 7.90
N GLY A 518 19.01 -4.17 7.38
CA GLY A 518 18.50 -3.05 8.15
C GLY A 518 19.38 -2.76 9.38
N ASP A 519 18.76 -2.58 10.54
CA ASP A 519 19.44 -2.33 11.81
C ASP A 519 20.30 -3.51 12.28
N ALA A 520 20.03 -4.74 11.81
CA ALA A 520 20.83 -5.91 12.15
C ALA A 520 22.27 -5.81 11.63
N ARG A 521 22.51 -5.01 10.58
CA ARG A 521 23.84 -4.80 10.00
C ARG A 521 24.84 -4.18 10.96
N ALA A 522 24.37 -3.47 11.99
CA ALA A 522 25.24 -2.86 12.99
C ALA A 522 25.89 -3.89 13.95
N ALA A 523 25.34 -5.11 14.02
CA ALA A 523 25.80 -6.14 14.93
C ALA A 523 26.84 -7.06 14.27
N THR A 524 28.00 -7.22 14.89
CA THR A 524 28.93 -8.31 14.52
C THR A 524 28.34 -9.66 14.89
N VAL A 525 27.69 -9.74 16.06
CA VAL A 525 26.92 -10.92 16.47
C VAL A 525 25.54 -10.47 16.94
N LEU A 526 24.48 -11.01 16.35
CA LEU A 526 23.10 -10.75 16.79
C LEU A 526 22.44 -12.04 17.25
N ALA A 527 22.12 -12.09 18.54
CA ALA A 527 21.22 -13.08 19.12
C ALA A 527 19.78 -12.60 18.94
N LEU A 528 19.03 -13.29 18.08
CA LEU A 528 17.60 -13.03 17.82
C LEU A 528 16.73 -13.35 19.05
N PRO A 529 15.40 -13.13 18.99
CA PRO A 529 14.54 -13.31 20.15
C PRO A 529 14.63 -14.72 20.72
N GLY A 530 14.74 -14.83 22.05
CA GLY A 530 14.85 -16.13 22.74
C GLY A 530 16.22 -16.85 22.61
N THR A 531 17.14 -16.35 21.77
CA THR A 531 18.45 -16.98 21.51
C THR A 531 19.33 -17.05 22.76
N LYS A 532 20.06 -18.14 22.95
CA LYS A 532 21.15 -18.23 23.92
C LYS A 532 22.48 -17.91 23.25
N ILE A 533 23.28 -17.01 23.82
CA ILE A 533 24.63 -16.74 23.31
C ILE A 533 25.69 -17.17 24.33
N LYS A 534 26.62 -18.01 23.89
CA LYS A 534 27.75 -18.51 24.69
C LYS A 534 29.05 -17.98 24.12
N LEU A 535 29.82 -17.31 24.98
CA LEU A 535 31.20 -16.90 24.73
C LEU A 535 32.06 -17.53 25.82
N ALA A 536 33.01 -18.38 25.42
CA ALA A 536 33.79 -19.16 26.36
C ALA A 536 35.28 -19.19 25.97
N GLU A 537 36.13 -19.33 26.99
CA GLU A 537 37.60 -19.27 26.94
C GLU A 537 38.17 -17.89 26.61
N ALA A 538 39.28 -17.54 27.28
CA ALA A 538 39.87 -16.21 27.17
C ALA A 538 40.45 -15.87 25.78
N SER A 539 40.65 -16.89 24.94
CA SER A 539 41.15 -16.75 23.58
C SER A 539 40.04 -16.49 22.55
N SER A 540 38.76 -16.66 22.90
CA SER A 540 37.66 -16.39 21.97
C SER A 540 37.39 -14.88 21.88
N VAL A 541 37.21 -14.39 20.64
CA VAL A 541 37.14 -12.96 20.36
C VAL A 541 35.95 -12.62 19.47
N VAL A 542 35.23 -11.57 19.82
CA VAL A 542 34.31 -10.87 18.93
C VAL A 542 34.87 -9.47 18.67
N VAL A 543 35.18 -9.20 17.41
CA VAL A 543 35.70 -7.91 16.94
C VAL A 543 34.53 -7.06 16.46
N GLY A 544 33.97 -6.28 17.38
CA GLY A 544 32.80 -5.43 17.16
C GLY A 544 31.72 -5.65 18.21
N ASP A 545 30.49 -5.25 17.90
CA ASP A 545 29.38 -5.22 18.84
C ASP A 545 28.61 -6.55 18.88
N ILE A 546 28.17 -6.93 20.07
CA ILE A 546 27.21 -8.03 20.27
C ILE A 546 25.86 -7.45 20.64
N PHE A 547 24.83 -7.86 19.92
CA PHE A 547 23.44 -7.50 20.18
C PHE A 547 22.73 -8.71 20.81
N LEU A 548 22.14 -8.50 21.99
CA LEU A 548 21.36 -9.47 22.74
C LEU A 548 19.88 -9.09 22.63
N GLY A 549 19.18 -9.66 21.64
CA GLY A 549 17.78 -9.33 21.30
C GLY A 549 16.74 -9.70 22.37
N PRO A 550 15.45 -9.38 22.16
CA PRO A 550 14.41 -9.60 23.16
C PRO A 550 14.37 -11.04 23.71
N ARG A 551 14.31 -11.22 25.03
CA ARG A 551 14.27 -12.55 25.70
C ARG A 551 15.47 -13.46 25.46
N SER A 552 16.49 -13.01 24.73
CA SER A 552 17.73 -13.75 24.56
C SER A 552 18.52 -13.79 25.87
N LYS A 553 19.45 -14.75 25.99
CA LYS A 553 20.18 -15.02 27.24
C LYS A 553 21.68 -15.07 26.98
N GLN A 554 22.47 -14.36 27.78
CA GLN A 554 23.93 -14.50 27.72
C GLN A 554 24.46 -15.59 28.67
N GLU A 555 25.45 -16.35 28.20
CA GLU A 555 26.21 -17.36 28.93
C GLU A 555 27.73 -17.14 28.76
N PHE A 556 28.20 -15.93 29.06
CA PHE A 556 29.59 -15.55 28.91
C PHE A 556 30.44 -16.04 30.09
N SER A 557 31.28 -17.04 29.85
CA SER A 557 32.19 -17.61 30.86
C SER A 557 33.65 -17.17 30.70
N ALA A 558 34.01 -16.55 29.58
CA ALA A 558 35.27 -15.84 29.32
C ALA A 558 35.21 -15.25 27.89
N GLY A 559 36.29 -14.61 27.43
CA GLY A 559 36.42 -14.10 26.06
C GLY A 559 36.64 -12.60 26.01
N LEU A 560 36.78 -12.06 24.79
CA LEU A 560 36.97 -10.63 24.53
C LEU A 560 35.95 -10.13 23.52
N ILE A 561 35.26 -9.05 23.87
CA ILE A 561 34.43 -8.25 22.96
C ILE A 561 35.13 -6.90 22.79
N THR A 562 35.59 -6.57 21.59
CA THR A 562 36.27 -5.28 21.35
C THR A 562 35.30 -4.11 21.23
N GLY A 563 34.05 -4.40 20.86
CA GLY A 563 32.95 -3.43 20.84
C GLY A 563 32.14 -3.44 22.14
N ALA A 564 30.89 -3.01 22.04
CA ALA A 564 29.91 -2.98 23.12
C ALA A 564 29.03 -4.24 23.12
N LEU A 565 28.50 -4.56 24.30
CA LEU A 565 27.37 -5.48 24.46
C LEU A 565 26.09 -4.67 24.56
N LEU A 566 25.27 -4.66 23.51
CA LEU A 566 23.97 -4.01 23.47
C LEU A 566 22.90 -5.04 23.89
N VAL A 567 22.05 -4.65 24.83
CA VAL A 567 21.12 -5.55 25.51
C VAL A 567 19.71 -5.00 25.38
N ASP A 568 18.82 -5.78 24.77
CA ASP A 568 17.39 -5.47 24.74
C ASP A 568 16.84 -5.43 26.18
N PRO A 569 15.95 -4.48 26.52
CA PRO A 569 15.36 -4.42 27.86
C PRO A 569 14.65 -5.72 28.29
N ALA A 570 14.16 -6.52 27.35
CA ALA A 570 13.52 -7.81 27.61
C ALA A 570 14.50 -9.00 27.65
N ALA A 571 15.80 -8.80 27.42
CA ALA A 571 16.80 -9.87 27.46
C ALA A 571 17.24 -10.25 28.89
N ASP A 572 17.63 -11.51 29.08
CA ASP A 572 18.25 -11.98 30.33
C ASP A 572 19.76 -11.77 30.29
N ASN A 573 20.17 -10.62 30.83
CA ASN A 573 21.57 -10.26 31.03
C ASN A 573 22.01 -10.36 32.51
N THR A 574 21.33 -11.17 33.33
CA THR A 574 21.53 -11.17 34.80
C THR A 574 22.77 -11.93 35.27
N ARG A 575 23.35 -12.78 34.42
CA ARG A 575 24.57 -13.54 34.76
C ARG A 575 25.77 -12.60 34.82
N VAL A 576 26.64 -12.80 35.81
CA VAL A 576 27.95 -12.12 35.85
C VAL A 576 28.77 -12.63 34.68
N SER A 577 29.05 -11.75 33.71
CA SER A 577 29.93 -12.08 32.59
C SER A 577 31.38 -12.11 33.06
N GLU A 578 32.09 -13.19 32.75
CA GLU A 578 33.56 -13.28 32.89
C GLU A 578 34.28 -12.81 31.61
N ALA A 579 33.56 -12.42 30.57
CA ALA A 579 34.14 -11.86 29.35
C ALA A 579 34.57 -10.40 29.56
N VAL A 580 35.64 -9.99 28.86
CA VAL A 580 36.11 -8.60 28.82
C VAL A 580 35.35 -7.86 27.72
N ILE A 581 34.57 -6.84 28.10
CA ILE A 581 33.76 -6.03 27.18
C ILE A 581 34.34 -4.63 27.10
N GLN A 582 35.09 -4.32 26.04
CA GLN A 582 35.84 -3.06 25.93
C GLN A 582 34.95 -1.83 25.74
N GLY A 583 33.88 -1.96 24.95
CA GLY A 583 32.89 -0.91 24.74
C GLY A 583 31.86 -0.78 25.86
N GLY A 584 31.90 -1.65 26.88
CA GLY A 584 30.93 -1.69 27.96
C GLY A 584 29.59 -2.34 27.57
N THR A 585 28.61 -2.27 28.47
CA THR A 585 27.26 -2.81 28.27
C THR A 585 26.25 -1.68 28.21
N VAL A 586 25.40 -1.68 27.18
CA VAL A 586 24.37 -0.65 26.93
C VAL A 586 23.01 -1.33 26.84
N VAL A 587 22.02 -0.80 27.57
CA VAL A 587 20.63 -1.25 27.44
C VAL A 587 19.93 -0.39 26.40
N THR A 588 19.40 -0.98 25.34
CA THR A 588 18.68 -0.30 24.26
C THR A 588 17.70 -1.27 23.59
N PRO A 589 16.51 -0.84 23.13
CA PRO A 589 15.63 -1.70 22.34
C PRO A 589 16.35 -2.24 21.09
N LEU A 590 16.26 -3.55 20.85
CA LEU A 590 16.86 -4.26 19.71
C LEU A 590 15.81 -5.08 18.93
N SER A 591 14.54 -4.79 19.17
CA SER A 591 13.40 -5.41 18.48
C SER A 591 13.44 -5.15 16.96
N GLN A 592 13.80 -3.94 16.52
CA GLN A 592 13.94 -3.62 15.09
C GLN A 592 15.07 -4.42 14.43
N ALA A 593 16.27 -4.47 15.02
CA ALA A 593 17.37 -5.27 14.48
C ALA A 593 17.01 -6.77 14.38
N SER A 594 16.31 -7.30 15.38
CA SER A 594 15.83 -8.69 15.36
C SER A 594 14.83 -8.92 14.22
N ALA A 595 13.87 -8.01 14.08
CA ALA A 595 12.87 -8.03 13.03
C ALA A 595 13.49 -7.95 11.63
N ASP A 596 14.45 -7.03 11.43
CA ASP A 596 15.14 -6.84 10.15
C ASP A 596 15.90 -8.09 9.71
N ALA A 597 16.66 -8.72 10.62
CA ALA A 597 17.40 -9.93 10.30
C ALA A 597 16.51 -11.09 9.83
N ILE A 598 15.39 -11.33 10.51
CA ILE A 598 14.48 -12.41 10.16
C ILE A 598 13.74 -12.10 8.86
N ASP A 599 13.30 -10.84 8.67
CA ASP A 599 12.61 -10.44 7.43
C ASP A 599 13.57 -10.49 6.22
N ALA A 600 14.83 -10.10 6.41
CA ALA A 600 15.89 -10.23 5.40
C ALA A 600 16.08 -11.69 4.96
N SER A 601 16.02 -12.64 5.89
CA SER A 601 16.14 -14.07 5.59
C SER A 601 14.96 -14.57 4.75
N SER A 602 13.72 -14.23 5.16
CA SER A 602 12.50 -14.56 4.40
C SER A 602 12.51 -13.94 3.01
N LEU A 603 12.82 -12.65 2.90
CA LEU A 603 12.90 -11.94 1.61
C LEU A 603 13.95 -12.55 0.68
N ALA A 604 15.16 -12.80 1.18
CA ALA A 604 16.22 -13.42 0.41
C ALA A 604 15.80 -14.80 -0.13
N ALA A 605 15.04 -15.58 0.65
CA ALA A 605 14.56 -16.91 0.24
C ALA A 605 13.59 -16.88 -0.96
N THR A 606 12.85 -15.76 -1.16
CA THR A 606 11.89 -15.60 -2.27
C THR A 606 12.55 -15.25 -3.61
N LEU A 607 13.82 -14.84 -3.58
CA LEU A 607 14.50 -14.40 -4.78
C LEU A 607 14.70 -15.57 -5.74
N ALA A 608 14.36 -15.33 -7.00
CA ALA A 608 14.63 -16.30 -8.06
C ALA A 608 16.15 -16.53 -8.16
N ALA A 609 16.57 -17.80 -8.11
CA ALA A 609 17.96 -18.16 -8.21
C ALA A 609 18.49 -17.92 -9.64
N ASP A 610 19.64 -17.26 -9.74
CA ASP A 610 20.42 -17.15 -10.97
C ASP A 610 21.16 -18.47 -11.27
N GLN A 611 21.56 -19.18 -10.20
CA GLN A 611 22.25 -20.46 -10.26
C GLN A 611 21.76 -21.38 -9.14
N THR A 612 21.63 -22.67 -9.44
CA THR A 612 21.24 -23.69 -8.45
C THR A 612 22.30 -24.78 -8.37
N PHE A 613 22.61 -25.19 -7.15
CA PHE A 613 23.54 -26.27 -6.85
C PHE A 613 22.87 -27.28 -5.90
N GLY A 614 23.22 -28.55 -6.05
CA GLY A 614 22.99 -29.53 -4.97
C GLY A 614 24.01 -29.33 -3.86
N ASP A 615 24.46 -30.43 -3.27
CA ASP A 615 25.49 -30.37 -2.23
C ASP A 615 26.84 -29.86 -2.75
N ILE A 616 27.40 -28.85 -2.08
CA ILE A 616 28.78 -28.40 -2.25
C ILE A 616 29.63 -29.03 -1.13
N LYS A 617 30.26 -30.16 -1.46
CA LYS A 617 31.08 -30.98 -0.52
C LYS A 617 32.59 -30.98 -0.80
N SER A 618 33.00 -30.30 -1.86
CA SER A 618 34.40 -30.21 -2.31
C SER A 618 34.66 -28.81 -2.86
N SER A 619 35.91 -28.49 -3.21
CA SER A 619 36.22 -27.17 -3.75
C SER A 619 35.38 -26.85 -4.99
N ALA A 620 34.83 -25.65 -5.03
CA ALA A 620 33.99 -25.16 -6.11
C ALA A 620 34.22 -23.66 -6.32
N THR A 621 33.92 -23.17 -7.52
CA THR A 621 33.94 -21.75 -7.84
C THR A 621 32.58 -21.35 -8.39
N ILE A 622 31.98 -20.33 -7.80
CA ILE A 622 30.77 -19.69 -8.29
C ILE A 622 31.18 -18.33 -8.83
N VAL A 623 30.93 -18.11 -10.12
CA VAL A 623 31.22 -16.84 -10.79
C VAL A 623 29.92 -16.07 -10.92
N GLY A 624 29.88 -14.87 -10.34
CA GLY A 624 28.74 -13.97 -10.43
C GLY A 624 28.84 -13.00 -11.60
N GLY A 625 27.69 -12.52 -12.07
CA GLY A 625 27.56 -11.37 -12.94
C GLY A 625 27.65 -10.03 -12.17
N PRO A 626 27.50 -8.90 -12.87
CA PRO A 626 27.34 -7.60 -12.23
C PRO A 626 26.03 -7.53 -11.43
N GLY A 627 26.03 -6.81 -10.32
CA GLY A 627 24.84 -6.62 -9.48
C GLY A 627 24.60 -7.78 -8.49
N MET A 628 23.33 -8.06 -8.20
CA MET A 628 22.92 -9.11 -7.28
C MET A 628 23.00 -10.49 -7.94
N ASN A 629 23.56 -11.45 -7.22
CA ASN A 629 23.70 -12.84 -7.63
C ASN A 629 23.01 -13.72 -6.59
N VAL A 630 21.93 -14.39 -6.98
CA VAL A 630 21.13 -15.24 -6.10
C VAL A 630 21.46 -16.69 -6.40
N ILE A 631 21.98 -17.39 -5.40
CA ILE A 631 22.43 -18.77 -5.53
C ILE A 631 21.60 -19.63 -4.59
N ASP A 632 20.99 -20.68 -5.13
CA ASP A 632 20.30 -21.69 -4.33
C ASP A 632 21.18 -22.93 -4.18
N VAL A 633 21.38 -23.38 -2.94
CA VAL A 633 22.27 -24.49 -2.59
C VAL A 633 21.59 -25.39 -1.58
N GLU A 634 21.59 -26.71 -1.80
CA GLU A 634 21.02 -27.65 -0.83
C GLU A 634 21.83 -27.67 0.48
N VAL A 635 23.13 -27.97 0.36
CA VAL A 635 24.07 -28.09 1.48
C VAL A 635 25.41 -27.46 1.10
N VAL A 636 25.99 -26.68 2.00
CA VAL A 636 27.40 -26.32 1.98
C VAL A 636 28.10 -27.09 3.09
N GLU A 637 28.85 -28.14 2.78
CA GLU A 637 29.64 -28.90 3.78
C GLU A 637 31.08 -29.11 3.28
N LEU A 638 31.96 -28.14 3.54
CA LEU A 638 33.36 -28.20 3.13
C LEU A 638 34.25 -28.81 4.21
N LYS A 639 35.25 -29.60 3.78
CA LYS A 639 36.17 -30.34 4.64
C LYS A 639 37.50 -30.61 3.95
N ASP A 640 38.48 -31.21 4.65
CA ASP A 640 39.80 -31.56 4.11
C ASP A 640 40.50 -30.41 3.35
N GLY A 641 40.37 -29.15 3.83
CA GLY A 641 40.93 -27.98 3.17
C GLY A 641 40.22 -27.51 1.90
N ALA A 642 39.01 -28.02 1.62
CA ALA A 642 38.22 -27.60 0.46
C ALA A 642 37.85 -26.10 0.50
N THR A 643 37.69 -25.51 -0.68
CA THR A 643 37.46 -24.06 -0.84
C THR A 643 36.24 -23.76 -1.70
N LEU A 644 35.28 -22.98 -1.21
CA LEU A 644 34.24 -22.39 -2.04
C LEU A 644 34.65 -20.95 -2.41
N THR A 645 35.00 -20.74 -3.67
CA THR A 645 35.37 -19.44 -4.20
C THR A 645 34.16 -18.72 -4.78
N LEU A 646 33.87 -17.51 -4.31
CA LEU A 646 32.91 -16.59 -4.90
C LEU A 646 33.67 -15.52 -5.67
N SER A 647 33.50 -15.48 -7.00
CA SER A 647 34.23 -14.55 -7.87
C SER A 647 33.27 -13.53 -8.48
N GLY A 648 33.47 -12.25 -8.17
CA GLY A 648 32.64 -11.15 -8.64
C GLY A 648 33.31 -9.80 -8.45
N ALA A 649 32.79 -8.75 -9.07
CA ALA A 649 33.32 -7.40 -8.91
C ALA A 649 33.04 -6.85 -7.50
N SER A 650 33.70 -5.76 -7.11
CA SER A 650 33.45 -5.09 -5.82
C SER A 650 32.04 -4.51 -5.67
N SER A 651 31.32 -4.34 -6.78
CA SER A 651 29.91 -3.92 -6.82
C SER A 651 28.94 -5.10 -6.89
N SER A 652 29.43 -6.34 -6.98
CA SER A 652 28.57 -7.52 -6.97
C SER A 652 28.13 -7.83 -5.54
N THR A 653 26.89 -8.30 -5.39
CA THR A 653 26.34 -8.87 -4.17
C THR A 653 26.04 -10.34 -4.41
N PHE A 654 26.30 -11.19 -3.42
CA PHE A 654 25.96 -12.61 -3.44
C PHE A 654 25.00 -12.93 -2.30
N ILE A 655 23.87 -13.54 -2.63
CA ILE A 655 22.93 -14.11 -1.69
C ILE A 655 22.92 -15.61 -1.95
N LEU A 656 23.41 -16.39 -0.99
CA LEU A 656 23.40 -17.84 -1.04
C LEU A 656 22.30 -18.34 -0.10
N ASN A 657 21.18 -18.78 -0.66
CA ASN A 657 20.12 -19.47 0.06
C ASN A 657 20.56 -20.93 0.26
N VAL A 658 20.88 -21.29 1.50
CA VAL A 658 21.33 -22.63 1.88
C VAL A 658 20.17 -23.36 2.55
N ARG A 659 19.59 -24.34 1.86
CA ARG A 659 18.31 -24.95 2.25
C ARG A 659 18.39 -25.81 3.50
N GLU A 660 19.43 -26.62 3.65
CA GLU A 660 19.53 -27.55 4.78
C GLU A 660 20.62 -27.15 5.76
N LYS A 661 21.88 -27.07 5.30
CA LYS A 661 23.04 -27.08 6.19
C LYS A 661 24.22 -26.27 5.67
N TYR A 662 24.83 -25.50 6.55
CA TYR A 662 26.09 -24.79 6.33
C TYR A 662 27.16 -25.26 7.32
N LYS A 663 28.24 -25.86 6.81
CA LYS A 663 29.32 -26.41 7.63
C LYS A 663 30.69 -26.25 6.97
N LEU A 664 31.61 -25.60 7.67
CA LEU A 664 33.04 -25.56 7.33
C LEU A 664 33.82 -26.29 8.43
N LYS A 665 34.61 -27.29 8.04
CA LYS A 665 35.50 -28.03 8.95
C LYS A 665 36.85 -28.34 8.31
N GLU A 666 37.76 -28.89 9.10
CA GLU A 666 39.07 -29.43 8.66
C GLU A 666 39.83 -28.45 7.76
N SER A 667 40.00 -27.21 8.22
CA SER A 667 40.72 -26.11 7.53
C SER A 667 40.15 -25.71 6.16
N SER A 668 38.86 -26.00 5.90
CA SER A 668 38.16 -25.51 4.70
C SER A 668 37.89 -23.99 4.75
N SER A 669 37.64 -23.37 3.61
CA SER A 669 37.42 -21.93 3.55
C SER A 669 36.43 -21.46 2.48
N ILE A 670 35.82 -20.31 2.76
CA ILE A 670 35.23 -19.44 1.73
C ILE A 670 36.34 -18.50 1.22
N VAL A 671 36.39 -18.27 -0.08
CA VAL A 671 37.36 -17.37 -0.72
C VAL A 671 36.60 -16.35 -1.57
N LEU A 672 36.89 -15.07 -1.38
CA LEU A 672 36.35 -14.00 -2.23
C LEU A 672 37.39 -13.60 -3.27
N ASP A 673 36.98 -13.53 -4.53
CA ASP A 673 37.83 -13.21 -5.68
C ASP A 673 37.18 -12.12 -6.56
N GLY A 674 37.97 -11.48 -7.42
CA GLY A 674 37.49 -10.46 -8.36
C GLY A 674 37.24 -9.06 -7.76
N GLY A 675 37.57 -8.86 -6.48
CA GLY A 675 37.33 -7.62 -5.74
C GLY A 675 36.06 -7.62 -4.89
N LEU A 676 35.32 -8.74 -4.86
CA LEU A 676 34.17 -8.96 -3.99
C LEU A 676 34.53 -8.74 -2.51
N LEU A 677 33.68 -8.02 -1.78
CA LEU A 677 33.86 -7.70 -0.37
C LEU A 677 32.96 -8.59 0.50
N ALA A 678 33.41 -8.93 1.72
CA ALA A 678 32.65 -9.77 2.65
C ALA A 678 31.27 -9.18 2.98
N GLN A 679 31.19 -7.85 3.16
CA GLN A 679 29.92 -7.15 3.41
C GLN A 679 28.88 -7.28 2.28
N ASN A 680 29.27 -7.76 1.09
CA ASN A 680 28.38 -7.99 -0.04
C ASN A 680 28.03 -9.49 -0.19
N VAL A 681 28.34 -10.34 0.79
CA VAL A 681 28.05 -11.76 0.76
C VAL A 681 27.15 -12.13 1.93
N LEU A 682 25.98 -12.69 1.62
CA LEU A 682 25.01 -13.20 2.56
C LEU A 682 24.85 -14.71 2.36
N PHE A 683 25.16 -15.49 3.39
CA PHE A 683 24.76 -16.89 3.50
C PHE A 683 23.47 -16.96 4.32
N ASN A 684 22.34 -17.06 3.62
CA ASN A 684 21.02 -17.18 4.20
C ASN A 684 20.70 -18.66 4.44
N VAL A 685 20.90 -19.14 5.66
CA VAL A 685 20.71 -20.55 6.03
C VAL A 685 19.27 -20.76 6.49
N LEU A 686 18.48 -21.41 5.63
CA LEU A 686 17.05 -21.62 5.80
C LEU A 686 16.75 -22.85 6.67
N GLY A 687 17.65 -23.83 6.65
CA GLY A 687 17.46 -25.08 7.37
C GLY A 687 17.66 -24.92 8.87
N SER A 688 16.92 -25.72 9.64
CA SER A 688 17.04 -25.76 11.11
C SER A 688 18.27 -26.53 11.60
N SER A 689 19.05 -27.14 10.70
CA SER A 689 20.21 -27.93 11.09
C SER A 689 21.36 -27.05 11.62
N GLU A 690 22.33 -27.70 12.28
CA GLU A 690 23.50 -27.03 12.86
C GLU A 690 24.31 -26.27 11.81
N THR A 691 24.52 -24.97 12.03
CA THR A 691 25.43 -24.11 11.26
C THR A 691 26.79 -24.05 11.95
N VAL A 692 27.86 -24.46 11.28
CA VAL A 692 29.17 -24.66 11.95
C VAL A 692 30.35 -24.12 11.15
N VAL A 693 31.25 -23.39 11.82
CA VAL A 693 32.61 -23.10 11.35
C VAL A 693 33.59 -23.61 12.42
N GLU A 694 34.33 -24.67 12.10
CA GLU A 694 35.22 -25.35 13.04
C GLU A 694 36.54 -25.85 12.43
N ASP A 695 37.43 -26.38 13.26
CA ASP A 695 38.72 -26.98 12.91
C ASP A 695 39.60 -26.09 12.00
N ALA A 696 39.84 -24.84 12.43
CA ALA A 696 40.64 -23.84 11.71
C ALA A 696 40.07 -23.41 10.34
N SER A 697 38.76 -23.59 10.13
CA SER A 697 38.07 -23.10 8.93
C SER A 697 37.82 -21.60 8.92
N VAL A 698 37.74 -21.01 7.71
CA VAL A 698 37.57 -19.57 7.51
C VAL A 698 36.31 -19.26 6.69
N GLY A 699 35.37 -18.52 7.26
CA GLY A 699 34.21 -17.97 6.58
C GLY A 699 34.39 -16.48 6.23
N TYR A 700 33.76 -16.04 5.13
CA TYR A 700 33.67 -14.63 4.74
C TYR A 700 32.22 -14.28 4.43
N GLY A 701 31.75 -13.14 4.93
CA GLY A 701 30.39 -12.65 4.73
C GLY A 701 29.49 -12.80 5.96
N THR A 702 28.23 -12.40 5.80
CA THR A 702 27.21 -12.57 6.85
C THR A 702 26.66 -13.98 6.81
N ILE A 703 26.70 -14.68 7.94
CA ILE A 703 25.98 -15.94 8.16
C ILE A 703 24.68 -15.60 8.90
N LEU A 704 23.57 -15.65 8.16
CA LEU A 704 22.23 -15.39 8.67
C LEU A 704 21.50 -16.73 8.80
N ALA A 705 21.31 -17.20 10.04
CA ALA A 705 20.69 -18.50 10.32
C ALA A 705 19.59 -18.38 11.39
N PRO A 706 18.48 -17.65 11.10
CA PRO A 706 17.45 -17.34 12.08
C PRO A 706 16.71 -18.57 12.60
N TYR A 707 16.72 -19.69 11.86
CA TYR A 707 15.99 -20.91 12.24
C TYR A 707 16.91 -22.08 12.63
N SER A 708 18.23 -21.88 12.58
CA SER A 708 19.19 -22.95 12.93
C SER A 708 19.14 -23.26 14.43
N ASP A 709 19.12 -24.55 14.78
CA ASP A 709 19.17 -25.05 16.17
C ASP A 709 20.40 -24.51 16.92
N LYS A 710 21.53 -24.42 16.22
CA LYS A 710 22.80 -23.92 16.75
C LYS A 710 23.64 -23.31 15.64
N LEU A 711 24.18 -22.13 15.90
CA LEU A 711 25.21 -21.49 15.12
C LEU A 711 26.51 -21.49 15.93
N LYS A 712 27.52 -22.24 15.46
CA LYS A 712 28.76 -22.47 16.19
C LYS A 712 29.97 -21.99 15.39
N VAL A 713 30.79 -21.15 16.02
CA VAL A 713 32.15 -20.83 15.58
C VAL A 713 33.10 -21.32 16.68
N THR A 714 33.87 -22.38 16.42
CA THR A 714 34.62 -23.07 17.47
C THR A 714 36.00 -23.49 17.00
N THR A 715 36.84 -23.91 17.95
CA THR A 715 38.25 -24.29 17.79
C THR A 715 39.17 -23.12 17.50
N SER A 716 40.44 -23.28 17.90
CA SER A 716 41.46 -22.27 17.70
C SER A 716 41.67 -22.09 16.20
N GLU A 717 41.77 -20.84 15.75
CA GLU A 717 42.00 -20.44 14.35
C GLU A 717 40.76 -20.47 13.44
N SER A 718 39.59 -20.93 13.92
CA SER A 718 38.36 -20.74 13.15
C SER A 718 37.92 -19.27 13.21
N VAL A 719 37.70 -18.69 12.03
CA VAL A 719 37.39 -17.26 11.89
C VAL A 719 36.22 -17.05 10.94
N VAL A 720 35.31 -16.15 11.31
CA VAL A 720 34.33 -15.57 10.38
C VAL A 720 34.63 -14.09 10.20
N PHE A 721 34.97 -13.70 8.96
CA PHE A 721 35.12 -12.30 8.54
C PHE A 721 33.78 -11.78 8.00
N GLY A 722 32.97 -11.24 8.90
CA GLY A 722 31.62 -10.75 8.64
C GLY A 722 30.75 -10.81 9.89
N HIS A 723 29.45 -11.00 9.71
CA HIS A 723 28.47 -11.00 10.79
C HIS A 723 27.92 -12.41 11.04
N VAL A 724 27.51 -12.68 12.28
CA VAL A 724 26.90 -13.95 12.69
C VAL A 724 25.57 -13.67 13.37
N ILE A 725 24.47 -14.13 12.78
CA ILE A 725 23.10 -13.85 13.25
C ILE A 725 22.34 -15.17 13.40
N GLY A 726 21.76 -15.44 14.58
CA GLY A 726 21.14 -16.74 14.88
C GLY A 726 19.99 -16.74 15.90
N GLY A 727 19.09 -17.73 15.77
CA GLY A 727 17.78 -17.82 16.45
C GLY A 727 17.65 -18.67 17.71
N HIS A 728 18.50 -19.67 17.92
CA HIS A 728 18.32 -20.60 19.05
C HIS A 728 19.53 -20.59 19.99
N GLU A 729 20.70 -20.92 19.46
CA GLU A 729 21.94 -20.92 20.22
C GLU A 729 23.09 -20.43 19.35
N ILE A 730 23.84 -19.43 19.82
CA ILE A 730 25.08 -18.97 19.21
C ILE A 730 26.24 -19.34 20.13
N ILE A 731 27.24 -20.05 19.62
CA ILE A 731 28.40 -20.52 20.39
C ILE A 731 29.69 -20.02 19.75
N ILE A 732 30.46 -19.23 20.50
CA ILE A 732 31.81 -18.79 20.14
C ILE A 732 32.77 -19.27 21.23
N GLU A 733 33.59 -20.26 20.94
CA GLU A 733 34.43 -20.91 21.96
C GLU A 733 35.77 -21.42 21.41
N LYS A 734 36.65 -21.91 22.30
CA LYS A 734 37.91 -22.58 21.97
C LYS A 734 38.91 -21.73 21.17
N GLY A 735 38.86 -20.40 21.31
CA GLY A 735 39.75 -19.51 20.59
C GLY A 735 39.30 -19.12 19.19
N ALA A 736 38.03 -19.39 18.85
CA ALA A 736 37.42 -18.89 17.63
C ALA A 736 37.23 -17.36 17.65
N SER A 737 37.18 -16.77 16.46
CA SER A 737 36.97 -15.32 16.27
C SER A 737 35.85 -15.00 15.27
N VAL A 738 35.08 -13.96 15.56
CA VAL A 738 34.10 -13.37 14.63
C VAL A 738 34.37 -11.86 14.55
N GLY A 739 34.38 -11.28 13.34
CA GLY A 739 34.62 -9.85 13.16
C GLY A 739 34.15 -9.35 11.81
N GLY A 740 33.36 -8.27 11.81
CA GLY A 740 32.75 -7.66 10.62
C GLY A 740 33.52 -6.47 10.08
#